data_AF-A0A4P6K131-F1
#
_entry.id   AF-A0A4P6K131-F1
#
_cell.length_a   1.000
_cell.length_b   1.000
_cell.length_c   1.000
_cell.angle_alpha   90.00
_cell.angle_beta   90.00
_cell.angle_gamma   90.00
#
_symmetry.space_group_name_H-M   'P 1'
#
loop_
_entity.id
_entity.type
_entity.pdbx_description
1 polymer ?
#
loop_
_entity_poly.entity_id
_entity_poly.type
_entity_poly.pdbx_seq_one_letter_code
_entity_poly.pdbx_strand_id
1 'polypeptide(L)'
;MITASPVIEVMIVFKGNDYVGQQISNYRVIARLASGSFGCVYKAQHTILTDRIVAIKMMNISHLQSQEGSDNFLKEARILEKLKHKHILTIIDIGIHDDTPYLIAEYASNGSLRDRLRELAGRPMPIDEALRMLSQIGQALQHAHLQNIIHRDLKPENILFNKKGEALLGDFGIATFLETVSMKNVDASGTPPYMAPEQFEGKVSKACDQYSLGCIAYELFTGRRPFNANTVVAMWFQHTMELPLPPTQLNPQIPASIEEAILKAMAKHRSDRFPDVVTFIKALKASRTNQASQTRILTGSTSTDTTERRIEPSIDISRQNKVQWLNEGNRHFEARRYEQAIMAYECAIHLDAKSSTAYSRKGEALERLGRHQEALVAYEQALTCEPHYKDAWYHKGKALYALQRYKEALFAFERAIQLGPNSAIGYTGKGDALWQLKCHTEALQAYNRAIKLDPLHAGAYNGKGNALRELGYSEEALAAYNKAMRLDPQQATFHDNKGLTLYNIKCYVEALKAHEQAILLASDNATFHYNKGKALKALQRYEEALEAFNQAIQQHVDGAEIYNERGYTLWKLQRPEEALEAFEQAIQLAPDSAIAYLGQGYALYDLKRYKEALFAFERAIGLDPQSASAYVGKGHALFYLENNRSALEAYTQAIALSPMAVAYNGQGKALYNLHRSEEALLAYEEAIHLKPQFADAYNGKGDALCRLKRYQEALTAYEQAMQINPDDACFHNNRGLALWFLQRDEEALEAFETAIDLNPRLASYHCHKGDVLSRLERYEAALAAFEQAISLCTDCAPAHLGKGKALYNLERPQEALAAYAKALRYEVSAESYIGRGHALNKLARYKEALTAFEQAIQLDQQNAIAYTGRGDSFYALQRYEKALAAYEQAVQFDAEYAPAFNGLGNVLQTFERYPEALSAYKNAIEIDPRTPNFHYNAGQIHDQLKHNEEALAAYEKTLELAPNNALAYIGKGRALWKLNRNAKALKAYEAALALDPTNAIACNGKGDALRGLHRNQEALAAYEQAIQLDPGNSTFYNNRGQAFMELKRFQNALEIYQLAIQVNPEDAVAHNGIGDALYALKRYKEALAAYEQAIKLDSKCAVYYYNKGNALKYLGYAENIQQEAYERARQLGYTNEQGSAPTTMYRAKISLKLETI
;
A
#
# COMPACT_ATOMS: atom_id res chain seq x y z
N MET A 1 47.88 35.21 -3.97
CA MET A 1 47.36 34.72 -5.27
C MET A 1 47.21 33.20 -5.10
N ILE A 2 46.07 32.66 -4.66
CA ILE A 2 44.78 32.46 -5.37
C ILE A 2 45.02 31.46 -6.53
N THR A 3 44.42 30.26 -6.63
CA THR A 3 43.03 29.83 -6.38
C THR A 3 42.90 28.39 -5.86
N ALA A 4 41.95 28.17 -4.94
CA ALA A 4 41.33 26.89 -4.61
C ALA A 4 39.87 26.91 -5.12
N SER A 5 39.36 25.76 -5.57
CA SER A 5 38.01 25.59 -6.13
C SER A 5 37.07 24.96 -5.08
N PRO A 6 35.81 25.41 -4.92
CA PRO A 6 34.93 24.91 -3.88
C PRO A 6 34.07 23.72 -4.34
N VAL A 7 34.01 22.71 -3.47
CA VAL A 7 33.01 21.64 -3.46
C VAL A 7 31.71 22.23 -2.87
N ILE A 8 30.60 22.08 -3.57
CA ILE A 8 29.28 22.47 -3.08
C ILE A 8 28.76 21.36 -2.17
N GLU A 9 28.73 21.64 -0.86
CA GLU A 9 27.89 20.94 0.12
C GLU A 9 26.43 21.30 -0.14
N VAL A 10 25.58 20.30 -0.41
CA VAL A 10 24.12 20.46 -0.33
C VAL A 10 23.73 20.24 1.13
N MET A 11 23.58 21.35 1.87
CA MET A 11 22.89 21.38 3.16
C MET A 11 21.42 20.99 2.95
N ILE A 12 21.02 19.79 3.38
CA ILE A 12 19.62 19.52 3.70
C ILE A 12 19.34 20.19 5.05
N VAL A 13 18.69 21.35 5.02
CA VAL A 13 18.20 22.04 6.21
C VAL A 13 16.99 21.27 6.76
N PHE A 14 17.20 20.42 7.76
CA PHE A 14 16.14 20.08 8.71
C PHE A 14 15.91 21.31 9.60
N LYS A 15 14.81 22.04 9.39
CA LYS A 15 14.28 22.94 10.43
C LYS A 15 13.68 22.07 11.55
N GLY A 16 14.52 21.60 12.47
CA GLY A 16 14.08 21.15 13.79
C GLY A 16 14.16 22.34 14.75
N ASN A 17 13.09 22.62 15.51
CA ASN A 17 13.12 23.60 16.59
C ASN A 17 14.22 23.22 17.61
N ASP A 18 15.30 24.00 17.67
CA ASP A 18 16.32 23.83 18.70
C ASP A 18 15.95 24.65 19.94
N TYR A 19 15.80 23.99 21.08
CA TYR A 19 15.35 24.60 22.33
C TYR A 19 16.50 25.22 23.15
N VAL A 20 17.74 25.20 22.67
CA VAL A 20 18.89 25.78 23.37
C VAL A 20 18.67 27.27 23.63
N GLY A 21 18.83 27.70 24.88
CA GLY A 21 18.63 29.07 25.33
C GLY A 21 17.19 29.40 25.75
N GLN A 22 16.21 28.55 25.43
CA GLN A 22 14.82 28.72 25.82
C GLN A 22 14.57 28.28 27.28
N GLN A 23 13.47 28.76 27.86
CA GLN A 23 13.02 28.34 29.18
C GLN A 23 11.82 27.40 29.03
N ILE A 24 11.96 26.17 29.53
CA ILE A 24 10.91 25.16 29.58
C ILE A 24 10.53 24.97 31.04
N SER A 25 9.30 25.37 31.40
CA SER A 25 8.85 25.40 32.80
C SER A 25 9.82 26.21 33.68
N ASN A 26 10.34 25.63 34.76
CA ASN A 26 11.31 26.25 35.66
C ASN A 26 12.77 26.01 35.27
N TYR A 27 13.05 25.62 34.03
CA TYR A 27 14.37 25.19 33.60
C TYR A 27 14.83 25.92 32.33
N ARG A 28 16.02 26.48 32.36
CA ARG A 28 16.66 27.09 31.19
C ARG A 28 17.53 26.06 30.48
N VAL A 29 17.27 25.84 29.20
CA VAL A 29 18.03 24.89 28.38
C VAL A 29 19.41 25.46 28.06
N ILE A 30 20.46 24.70 28.41
CA ILE A 30 21.87 25.11 28.29
C ILE A 30 22.50 24.51 27.02
N ALA A 31 22.25 23.23 26.76
CA ALA A 31 22.90 22.52 25.66
C ALA A 31 22.07 21.30 25.24
N ARG A 32 22.18 20.91 23.97
CA ARG A 32 21.63 19.64 23.48
C ARG A 32 22.60 18.50 23.81
N LEU A 33 22.08 17.39 24.36
CA LEU A 33 22.85 16.21 24.77
C LEU A 33 22.77 15.10 23.73
N ALA A 34 21.59 14.83 23.18
CA ALA A 34 21.37 13.75 22.23
C ALA A 34 20.12 13.99 21.36
N SER A 35 20.03 13.26 20.25
CA SER A 35 18.87 13.24 19.36
C SER A 35 18.60 11.82 18.86
N GLY A 36 17.34 11.40 18.88
CA GLY A 36 16.91 10.10 18.38
C GLY A 36 15.54 10.17 17.69
N SER A 37 15.04 9.03 17.22
CA SER A 37 13.75 8.89 16.53
C SER A 37 12.57 9.38 17.36
N PHE A 38 12.65 9.26 18.68
CA PHE A 38 11.58 9.62 19.62
C PHE A 38 11.69 11.03 20.19
N GLY A 39 12.73 11.80 19.82
CA GLY A 39 12.91 13.17 20.32
C GLY A 39 14.35 13.57 20.64
N CYS A 40 14.51 14.73 21.28
CA CYS A 40 15.81 15.31 21.63
C CYS A 40 15.97 15.44 23.15
N VAL A 41 17.17 15.13 23.65
CA VAL A 41 17.52 15.28 25.07
C VAL A 41 18.42 16.49 25.23
N TYR A 42 18.10 17.33 26.21
CA TYR A 42 18.78 18.58 26.51
C TYR A 42 19.25 18.62 27.96
N LYS A 43 20.35 19.33 28.21
CA LYS A 43 20.81 19.72 29.54
C LYS A 43 20.18 21.05 29.90
N ALA A 44 19.57 21.15 31.07
CA ALA A 44 18.95 22.37 31.56
C ALA A 44 19.32 22.68 33.01
N GLN A 45 19.30 23.96 33.36
CA GLN A 45 19.54 24.46 34.71
C GLN A 45 18.24 25.00 35.28
N HIS A 46 17.91 24.66 36.53
CA HIS A 46 16.76 25.25 37.19
C HIS A 46 16.96 26.76 37.38
N THR A 47 15.94 27.56 37.07
CA THR A 47 16.03 29.04 37.03
C THR A 47 16.22 29.67 38.40
N ILE A 48 15.59 29.11 39.44
CA ILE A 48 15.73 29.54 40.84
C ILE A 48 16.88 28.81 41.56
N LEU A 49 16.91 27.47 41.50
CA LEU A 49 17.93 26.64 42.13
C LEU A 49 19.09 26.39 41.17
N THR A 50 19.95 27.38 40.97
CA THR A 50 20.99 27.36 39.91
C THR A 50 21.96 26.18 40.02
N ASP A 51 22.18 25.58 41.20
CA ASP A 51 23.03 24.40 41.34
C ASP A 51 22.37 23.10 40.84
N ARG A 52 21.06 23.13 40.53
CA ARG A 52 20.30 21.98 40.06
C ARG A 52 20.32 21.90 38.53
N ILE A 53 21.10 20.94 38.03
CA ILE A 53 21.16 20.57 36.61
C ILE A 53 20.28 19.33 36.38
N VAL A 54 19.50 19.36 35.31
CA VAL A 54 18.59 18.28 34.90
C VAL A 54 18.78 17.93 33.42
N ALA A 55 18.28 16.77 33.03
CA ALA A 55 18.10 16.39 31.63
C ALA A 55 16.61 16.56 31.25
N ILE A 56 16.33 17.24 30.15
CA ILE A 56 14.97 17.41 29.60
C ILE A 56 14.89 16.65 28.28
N LYS A 57 14.00 15.68 28.19
CA LYS A 57 13.70 14.94 26.97
C LYS A 57 12.44 15.52 26.33
N MET A 58 12.58 16.14 25.17
CA MET A 58 11.50 16.65 24.32
C MET A 58 11.08 15.57 23.33
N MET A 59 9.80 15.21 23.32
CA MET A 59 9.26 14.13 22.48
C MET A 59 8.85 14.64 21.08
N ASN A 60 8.95 13.82 20.05
CA ASN A 60 8.52 14.22 18.69
C ASN A 60 6.99 14.07 18.49
N ILE A 61 6.32 15.09 17.94
CA ILE A 61 4.85 15.21 17.83
C ILE A 61 4.24 14.36 16.71
N SER A 62 5.05 13.82 15.78
CA SER A 62 4.53 13.08 14.61
C SER A 62 3.71 11.82 14.93
N HIS A 63 3.78 11.29 16.16
CA HIS A 63 3.01 10.12 16.60
C HIS A 63 1.87 10.47 17.59
N LEU A 64 1.65 11.76 17.88
CA LEU A 64 0.85 12.26 19.01
C LEU A 64 -0.39 13.06 18.60
N GLN A 65 -0.73 13.12 17.31
CA GLN A 65 -1.84 13.95 16.81
C GLN A 65 -3.25 13.44 17.17
N SER A 66 -3.38 12.29 17.84
CA SER A 66 -4.65 11.78 18.35
C SER A 66 -4.82 12.06 19.85
N GLN A 67 -6.07 12.30 20.27
CA GLN A 67 -6.41 12.47 21.69
C GLN A 67 -6.07 11.22 22.53
N GLU A 68 -6.09 10.05 21.91
CA GLU A 68 -5.66 8.77 22.47
C GLU A 68 -4.14 8.73 22.77
N GLY A 69 -3.33 9.39 21.93
CA GLY A 69 -1.91 9.57 22.17
C GLY A 69 -1.67 10.32 23.47
N SER A 70 -2.27 11.51 23.64
CA SER A 70 -2.06 12.33 24.85
C SER A 70 -2.45 11.60 26.15
N ASP A 71 -3.57 10.86 26.15
CA ASP A 71 -4.04 10.08 27.30
C ASP A 71 -3.10 8.92 27.66
N ASN A 72 -2.46 8.29 26.67
CA ASN A 72 -1.52 7.20 26.89
C ASN A 72 -0.16 7.70 27.42
N PHE A 73 0.30 8.88 27.01
CA PHE A 73 1.49 9.54 27.59
C PHE A 73 1.30 9.77 29.10
N LEU A 74 0.12 10.29 29.48
CA LEU A 74 -0.21 10.55 30.88
C LEU A 74 -0.36 9.27 31.72
N LYS A 75 -0.84 8.17 31.14
CA LYS A 75 -0.87 6.85 31.82
C LYS A 75 0.52 6.32 32.10
N GLU A 76 1.45 6.42 31.15
CA GLU A 76 2.83 5.95 31.31
C GLU A 76 3.66 6.84 32.24
N ALA A 77 3.47 8.16 32.19
CA ALA A 77 4.07 9.09 33.14
C ALA A 77 3.81 8.67 34.60
N ARG A 78 2.58 8.18 34.89
CA ARG A 78 2.19 7.62 36.20
C ARG A 78 2.82 6.26 36.52
N ILE A 79 3.26 5.49 35.52
CA ILE A 79 4.00 4.23 35.72
C ILE A 79 5.45 4.55 36.07
N LEU A 80 6.08 5.49 35.37
CA LEU A 80 7.46 5.93 35.63
C LEU A 80 7.61 6.56 37.01
N GLU A 81 6.60 7.28 37.50
CA GLU A 81 6.58 7.84 38.86
C GLU A 81 6.67 6.76 39.97
N LYS A 82 6.14 5.55 39.70
CA LYS A 82 6.13 4.41 40.65
C LYS A 82 7.45 3.63 40.67
N LEU A 83 8.30 3.78 39.67
CA LEU A 83 9.59 3.11 39.55
C LEU A 83 10.72 3.87 40.29
N LYS A 84 10.67 3.90 41.63
CA LYS A 84 11.71 4.51 42.46
C LYS A 84 12.71 3.45 42.96
N HIS A 85 13.92 3.46 42.40
CA HIS A 85 14.99 2.55 42.80
C HIS A 85 16.36 3.20 42.62
N LYS A 86 17.32 2.89 43.50
CA LYS A 86 18.69 3.47 43.51
C LYS A 86 19.49 3.29 42.21
N HIS A 87 19.07 2.38 41.34
CA HIS A 87 19.71 2.08 40.05
C HIS A 87 18.77 2.31 38.86
N ILE A 88 17.68 3.06 39.05
CA ILE A 88 16.78 3.52 37.98
C ILE A 88 16.90 5.05 37.92
N LEU A 89 17.01 5.61 36.72
CA LEU A 89 17.11 7.05 36.51
C LEU A 89 15.85 7.75 37.04
N THR A 90 16.03 8.67 37.98
CA THR A 90 14.91 9.31 38.65
C THR A 90 14.27 10.38 37.77
N ILE A 91 12.96 10.26 37.55
CA ILE A 91 12.14 11.30 36.91
C ILE A 91 11.76 12.36 37.96
N ILE A 92 12.00 13.62 37.61
CA ILE A 92 11.80 14.79 38.46
C ILE A 92 10.45 15.46 38.17
N ASP A 93 10.12 15.65 36.89
CA ASP A 93 8.96 16.42 36.45
C ASP A 93 8.55 16.02 35.03
N ILE A 94 7.29 16.23 34.65
CA ILE A 94 6.72 15.88 33.35
C ILE A 94 5.70 16.95 32.96
N GLY A 95 5.66 17.35 31.69
CA GLY A 95 4.68 18.34 31.22
C GLY A 95 4.56 18.42 29.71
N ILE A 96 3.90 19.48 29.25
CA ILE A 96 3.74 19.82 27.84
C ILE A 96 4.20 21.27 27.65
N HIS A 97 5.00 21.52 26.62
CA HIS A 97 5.49 22.85 26.25
C HIS A 97 5.33 23.03 24.74
N ASP A 98 4.56 24.03 24.31
CA ASP A 98 4.20 24.27 22.90
C ASP A 98 3.73 22.98 22.19
N ASP A 99 2.70 22.34 22.75
CA ASP A 99 2.12 21.06 22.30
C ASP A 99 3.12 19.88 22.21
N THR A 100 4.31 20.05 22.77
CA THR A 100 5.37 19.04 22.80
C THR A 100 5.50 18.46 24.21
N PRO A 101 5.20 17.17 24.42
CA PRO A 101 5.42 16.51 25.71
C PRO A 101 6.91 16.49 26.08
N TYR A 102 7.21 16.76 27.35
CA TYR A 102 8.57 16.71 27.88
C TYR A 102 8.63 15.93 29.20
N LEU A 103 9.80 15.32 29.45
CA LEU A 103 10.13 14.64 30.69
C LEU A 103 11.47 15.15 31.23
N ILE A 104 11.50 15.47 32.52
CA ILE A 104 12.67 15.98 33.23
C ILE A 104 13.20 14.88 34.15
N ALA A 105 14.46 14.52 33.99
CA ALA A 105 15.15 13.52 34.80
C ALA A 105 16.40 14.10 35.46
N GLU A 106 16.93 13.38 36.45
CA GLU A 106 18.24 13.69 37.01
C GLU A 106 19.33 13.65 35.92
N TYR A 107 20.28 14.57 35.98
CA TYR A 107 21.37 14.60 35.01
C TYR A 107 22.51 13.65 35.42
N ALA A 108 22.67 12.56 34.66
CA ALA A 108 23.77 11.61 34.79
C ALA A 108 25.05 12.16 34.11
N SER A 109 25.96 12.73 34.90
CA SER A 109 27.12 13.48 34.37
C SER A 109 28.25 12.64 33.79
N ASN A 110 28.30 11.32 34.06
CA ASN A 110 29.43 10.46 33.70
C ASN A 110 29.16 9.60 32.45
N GLY A 111 28.28 10.09 31.56
CA GLY A 111 27.98 9.46 30.28
C GLY A 111 27.21 8.14 30.38
N SER A 112 27.14 7.44 29.25
CA SER A 112 26.50 6.12 29.10
C SER A 112 27.49 4.97 29.09
N LEU A 113 27.01 3.73 29.20
CA LEU A 113 27.83 2.54 29.01
C LEU A 113 28.37 2.44 27.58
N ARG A 114 27.64 2.96 26.58
CA ARG A 114 28.16 3.05 25.21
C ARG A 114 29.41 3.92 25.14
N ASP A 115 29.45 5.04 25.86
CA ASP A 115 30.62 5.93 25.87
C ASP A 115 31.84 5.22 26.47
N ARG A 116 31.65 4.51 27.59
CA ARG A 116 32.73 3.68 28.19
C ARG A 116 33.20 2.56 27.26
N LEU A 117 32.30 1.89 26.56
CA LEU A 117 32.66 0.85 25.58
C LEU A 117 33.47 1.43 24.40
N ARG A 118 33.17 2.66 23.96
CA ARG A 118 33.96 3.37 22.95
C ARG A 118 35.36 3.71 23.46
N GLU A 119 35.50 4.15 24.71
CA GLU A 119 36.81 4.42 25.34
C GLU A 119 37.68 3.16 25.45
N LEU A 120 37.06 1.99 25.69
CA LEU A 120 37.77 0.71 25.69
C LEU A 120 38.20 0.25 24.28
N ALA A 121 37.69 0.87 23.21
CA ALA A 121 38.05 0.62 21.81
C ALA A 121 38.05 -0.88 21.43
N GLY A 122 37.02 -1.62 21.86
CA GLY A 122 36.86 -3.05 21.58
C GLY A 122 37.66 -3.99 22.49
N ARG A 123 38.32 -3.46 23.53
CA ARG A 123 38.92 -4.28 24.60
C ARG A 123 37.84 -4.73 25.59
N PRO A 124 37.94 -5.94 26.15
CA PRO A 124 37.02 -6.40 27.18
C PRO A 124 37.17 -5.57 28.47
N MET A 125 36.05 -5.33 29.14
CA MET A 125 36.02 -4.65 30.45
C MET A 125 36.58 -5.59 31.54
N PRO A 126 37.29 -5.05 32.55
CA PRO A 126 37.70 -5.85 33.70
C PRO A 126 36.53 -6.59 34.34
N ILE A 127 36.70 -7.89 34.61
CA ILE A 127 35.63 -8.79 35.05
C ILE A 127 34.89 -8.25 36.28
N ASP A 128 35.62 -7.75 37.27
CA ASP A 128 35.04 -7.21 38.50
C ASP A 128 34.22 -5.92 38.27
N GLU A 129 34.61 -5.12 37.28
CA GLU A 129 33.87 -3.92 36.90
C GLU A 129 32.58 -4.29 36.15
N ALA A 130 32.68 -5.19 35.16
CA ALA A 130 31.54 -5.70 34.42
C ALA A 130 30.50 -6.37 35.34
N LEU A 131 30.94 -7.24 36.26
CA LEU A 131 30.06 -7.90 37.24
C LEU A 131 29.39 -6.90 38.19
N ARG A 132 30.07 -5.82 38.56
CA ARG A 132 29.49 -4.75 39.40
C ARG A 132 28.37 -4.04 38.65
N MET A 133 28.59 -3.66 37.39
CA MET A 133 27.58 -2.99 36.56
C MET A 133 26.39 -3.90 36.28
N LEU A 134 26.63 -5.14 35.80
CA LEU A 134 25.57 -6.11 35.55
C LEU A 134 24.74 -6.38 36.80
N SER A 135 25.36 -6.38 37.99
CA SER A 135 24.64 -6.50 39.25
C SER A 135 23.73 -5.31 39.57
N GLN A 136 24.16 -4.07 39.27
CA GLN A 136 23.37 -2.87 39.51
C GLN A 136 22.18 -2.82 38.54
N ILE A 137 22.42 -3.13 37.27
CA ILE A 137 21.39 -3.20 36.22
C ILE A 137 20.40 -4.33 36.51
N GLY A 138 20.88 -5.51 36.92
CA GLY A 138 20.02 -6.63 37.30
C GLY A 138 19.13 -6.33 38.50
N GLN A 139 19.60 -5.56 39.48
CA GLN A 139 18.76 -5.08 40.60
C GLN A 139 17.66 -4.12 40.10
N ALA A 140 17.99 -3.22 39.17
CA ALA A 140 17.01 -2.30 38.57
C ALA A 140 15.94 -3.05 37.77
N LEU A 141 16.34 -3.97 36.88
CA LEU A 141 15.43 -4.79 36.09
C LEU A 141 14.54 -5.67 36.97
N GLN A 142 15.10 -6.31 38.00
CA GLN A 142 14.30 -7.11 38.92
C GLN A 142 13.24 -6.26 39.62
N HIS A 143 13.60 -5.06 40.07
CA HIS A 143 12.65 -4.15 40.71
C HIS A 143 11.49 -3.80 39.76
N ALA A 144 11.78 -3.48 38.50
CA ALA A 144 10.75 -3.22 37.49
C ALA A 144 9.88 -4.45 37.20
N HIS A 145 10.50 -5.63 37.06
CA HIS A 145 9.83 -6.90 36.80
C HIS A 145 8.87 -7.31 37.93
N LEU A 146 9.20 -7.00 39.20
CA LEU A 146 8.30 -7.22 40.34
C LEU A 146 7.04 -6.35 40.29
N GLN A 147 7.13 -5.19 39.64
CA GLN A 147 6.00 -4.31 39.35
C GLN A 147 5.32 -4.60 38.00
N ASN A 148 5.67 -5.72 37.35
CA ASN A 148 5.22 -6.13 36.02
C ASN A 148 5.56 -5.13 34.89
N ILE A 149 6.62 -4.36 35.07
CA ILE A 149 7.13 -3.45 34.03
C ILE A 149 8.30 -4.13 33.33
N ILE A 150 8.31 -4.11 31.99
CA ILE A 150 9.33 -4.71 31.12
C ILE A 150 10.03 -3.57 30.39
N HIS A 151 11.36 -3.58 30.32
CA HIS A 151 12.13 -2.48 29.74
C HIS A 151 12.06 -2.43 28.21
N ARG A 152 12.10 -3.58 27.52
CA ARG A 152 11.93 -3.77 26.06
C ARG A 152 13.06 -3.22 25.15
N ASP A 153 13.72 -2.11 25.49
CA ASP A 153 14.86 -1.56 24.71
C ASP A 153 16.15 -1.45 25.57
N LEU A 154 16.56 -2.55 26.21
CA LEU A 154 17.77 -2.55 27.03
C LEU A 154 19.03 -2.59 26.15
N LYS A 155 19.85 -1.54 26.25
CA LYS A 155 21.09 -1.35 25.47
C LYS A 155 22.11 -0.48 26.22
N PRO A 156 23.40 -0.49 25.83
CA PRO A 156 24.44 0.31 26.49
C PRO A 156 24.15 1.82 26.54
N GLU A 157 23.43 2.37 25.58
CA GLU A 157 23.05 3.79 25.54
C GLU A 157 22.07 4.17 26.66
N ASN A 158 21.24 3.22 27.11
CA ASN A 158 20.21 3.43 28.14
C ASN A 158 20.72 3.15 29.57
N ILE A 159 22.00 2.80 29.72
CA ILE A 159 22.66 2.59 31.01
C ILE A 159 23.57 3.79 31.26
N LEU A 160 23.15 4.69 32.15
CA LEU A 160 23.83 5.95 32.45
C LEU A 160 24.63 5.87 33.75
N PHE A 161 25.57 6.77 33.97
CA PHE A 161 26.35 6.83 35.21
C PHE A 161 26.17 8.16 35.95
N ASN A 162 25.83 8.05 37.23
CA ASN A 162 25.76 9.22 38.11
C ASN A 162 27.17 9.74 38.47
N LYS A 163 27.24 10.87 39.20
CA LYS A 163 28.51 11.47 39.67
C LYS A 163 29.39 10.51 40.48
N LYS A 164 28.81 9.53 41.17
CA LYS A 164 29.52 8.51 41.97
C LYS A 164 30.00 7.32 41.13
N GLY A 165 29.65 7.28 39.84
CA GLY A 165 29.98 6.19 38.94
C GLY A 165 29.07 4.96 39.06
N GLU A 166 27.91 5.09 39.72
CA GLU A 166 26.92 4.02 39.83
C GLU A 166 26.04 3.98 38.57
N ALA A 167 25.69 2.77 38.11
CA ALA A 167 24.81 2.58 36.96
C ALA A 167 23.36 2.93 37.31
N LEU A 168 22.75 3.72 36.43
CA LEU A 168 21.35 4.12 36.43
C LEU A 168 20.71 3.65 35.12
N LEU A 169 19.72 2.78 35.22
CA LEU A 169 18.95 2.33 34.08
C LEU A 169 17.89 3.39 33.73
N GLY A 170 17.99 3.98 32.54
CA GLY A 170 17.06 4.98 32.03
C GLY A 170 16.24 4.44 30.85
N ASP A 171 15.33 5.26 30.33
CA ASP A 171 14.56 4.95 29.10
C ASP A 171 13.78 3.62 29.17
N PHE A 172 12.98 3.43 30.22
CA PHE A 172 12.03 2.31 30.41
C PHE A 172 10.90 2.20 29.36
N GLY A 173 11.05 2.88 28.21
CA GLY A 173 10.15 2.81 27.07
C GLY A 173 8.87 3.62 27.26
N ILE A 174 8.81 4.78 26.59
CA ILE A 174 7.56 5.51 26.28
C ILE A 174 6.84 4.76 25.14
N ALA A 175 6.73 3.43 25.27
CA ALA A 175 6.48 2.48 24.18
C ALA A 175 5.39 1.45 24.53
N THR A 176 4.51 1.78 25.48
CA THR A 176 3.08 1.44 25.39
C THR A 176 2.34 2.47 24.53
N PHE A 177 2.97 3.62 24.23
CA PHE A 177 2.47 4.70 23.39
C PHE A 177 2.05 4.29 21.97
N LEU A 178 2.63 3.20 21.44
CA LEU A 178 2.44 2.73 20.07
C LEU A 178 1.60 1.45 19.96
N GLU A 179 1.01 0.94 21.04
CA GLU A 179 0.20 -0.29 20.99
C GLU A 179 -1.26 -0.06 20.54
N THR A 180 -1.76 1.19 20.47
CA THR A 180 -3.11 1.47 19.93
C THR A 180 -3.14 2.05 18.51
N VAL A 181 -1.99 2.43 17.94
CA VAL A 181 -1.91 2.74 16.50
C VAL A 181 -1.59 1.47 15.74
N SER A 182 -2.65 0.77 15.34
CA SER A 182 -2.73 -0.24 14.27
C SER A 182 -1.52 -1.17 14.08
N MET A 183 -1.74 -2.46 14.38
CA MET A 183 -0.88 -3.60 14.03
C MET A 183 -0.74 -3.78 12.51
N LYS A 184 -0.15 -2.82 11.80
CA LYS A 184 0.13 -2.91 10.35
C LYS A 184 1.52 -2.47 9.91
N ASN A 185 2.32 -1.83 10.75
CA ASN A 185 3.72 -1.56 10.42
C ASN A 185 4.60 -1.97 11.60
N VAL A 186 5.45 -2.97 11.41
CA VAL A 186 6.49 -3.33 12.37
C VAL A 186 7.58 -2.26 12.29
N ASP A 187 7.34 -1.10 12.89
CA ASP A 187 8.44 -0.29 13.40
C ASP A 187 8.95 -1.01 14.65
N ALA A 188 10.03 -1.77 14.46
CA ALA A 188 10.67 -2.56 15.49
C ALA A 188 11.10 -1.67 16.67
N SER A 189 10.27 -1.57 17.70
CA SER A 189 10.65 -0.88 18.95
C SER A 189 11.66 -1.75 19.72
N GLY A 190 12.94 -1.54 19.41
CA GLY A 190 14.09 -2.09 20.10
C GLY A 190 15.32 -2.05 19.21
N THR A 191 16.49 -1.98 19.82
CA THR A 191 17.76 -1.85 19.09
C THR A 191 18.23 -3.24 18.62
N PRO A 192 18.24 -3.54 17.30
CA PRO A 192 18.39 -4.90 16.76
C PRO A 192 19.56 -5.74 17.31
N PRO A 193 20.76 -5.19 17.60
CA PRO A 193 21.87 -5.96 18.16
C PRO A 193 21.67 -6.54 19.58
N TYR A 194 20.64 -6.10 20.32
CA TYR A 194 20.36 -6.55 21.70
C TYR A 194 18.96 -7.16 21.85
N MET A 195 18.19 -7.24 20.77
CA MET A 195 16.80 -7.64 20.78
C MET A 195 16.66 -9.16 20.97
N ALA A 196 15.74 -9.58 21.84
CA ALA A 196 15.45 -11.00 22.04
C ALA A 196 14.70 -11.61 20.83
N PRO A 197 14.87 -12.91 20.53
CA PRO A 197 14.19 -13.58 19.41
C PRO A 197 12.67 -13.34 19.38
N GLU A 198 12.03 -13.46 20.53
CA GLU A 198 10.57 -13.30 20.65
C GLU A 198 10.09 -11.86 20.39
N GLN A 199 10.95 -10.85 20.57
CA GLN A 199 10.58 -9.45 20.31
C GLN A 199 10.42 -9.19 18.81
N PHE A 200 11.15 -9.90 17.95
CA PHE A 200 10.97 -9.83 16.49
C PHE A 200 9.64 -10.48 16.04
N GLU A 201 9.05 -11.34 16.85
CA GLU A 201 7.71 -11.92 16.64
C GLU A 201 6.58 -11.08 17.27
N GLY A 202 6.89 -9.91 17.83
CA GLY A 202 5.92 -9.07 18.55
C GLY A 202 5.52 -9.60 19.92
N LYS A 203 6.21 -10.62 20.45
CA LYS A 203 5.95 -11.18 21.79
C LYS A 203 6.89 -10.55 22.80
N VAL A 204 6.33 -9.97 23.87
CA VAL A 204 7.11 -9.32 24.92
C VAL A 204 6.93 -10.03 26.26
N SER A 205 8.03 -10.24 26.98
CA SER A 205 8.06 -10.87 28.30
C SER A 205 9.26 -10.39 29.13
N LYS A 206 9.28 -10.66 30.43
CA LYS A 206 10.42 -10.36 31.31
C LYS A 206 11.73 -11.05 30.84
N ALA A 207 11.61 -12.16 30.12
CA ALA A 207 12.74 -12.90 29.56
C ALA A 207 13.46 -12.15 28.42
N CYS A 208 12.81 -11.15 27.81
CA CYS A 208 13.42 -10.32 26.76
C CYS A 208 14.57 -9.48 27.34
N ASP A 209 14.29 -8.79 28.45
CA ASP A 209 15.29 -7.95 29.13
C ASP A 209 16.48 -8.78 29.63
N GLN A 210 16.24 -10.04 30.04
CA GLN A 210 17.31 -10.97 30.42
C GLN A 210 18.21 -11.33 29.23
N TYR A 211 17.63 -11.58 28.06
CA TYR A 211 18.38 -11.84 26.83
C TYR A 211 19.22 -10.63 26.43
N SER A 212 18.63 -9.43 26.43
CA SER A 212 19.35 -8.19 26.14
C SER A 212 20.49 -7.95 27.12
N LEU A 213 20.28 -8.24 28.41
CA LEU A 213 21.33 -8.16 29.42
C LEU A 213 22.43 -9.21 29.19
N GLY A 214 22.07 -10.39 28.68
CA GLY A 214 23.02 -11.41 28.21
C GLY A 214 23.89 -10.91 27.05
N CYS A 215 23.30 -10.26 26.06
CA CYS A 215 24.04 -9.62 24.95
C CYS A 215 24.98 -8.52 25.45
N ILE A 216 24.54 -7.69 26.40
CA ILE A 216 25.39 -6.67 27.03
C ILE A 216 26.53 -7.31 27.83
N ALA A 217 26.25 -8.38 28.59
CA ALA A 217 27.28 -9.12 29.31
C ALA A 217 28.32 -9.70 28.33
N TYR A 218 27.88 -10.32 27.24
CA TYR A 218 28.75 -10.79 26.17
C TYR A 218 29.68 -9.68 25.66
N GLU A 219 29.15 -8.50 25.35
CA GLU A 219 29.93 -7.36 24.86
C GLU A 219 30.90 -6.82 25.92
N LEU A 220 30.50 -6.74 27.19
CA LEU A 220 31.38 -6.31 28.26
C LEU A 220 32.56 -7.25 28.46
N PHE A 221 32.31 -8.56 28.44
CA PHE A 221 33.37 -9.54 28.70
C PHE A 221 34.26 -9.85 27.50
N THR A 222 33.80 -9.61 26.26
CA THR A 222 34.57 -9.92 25.05
C THR A 222 35.05 -8.68 24.28
N GLY A 223 34.48 -7.50 24.56
CA GLY A 223 34.70 -6.28 23.78
C GLY A 223 34.00 -6.27 22.42
N ARG A 224 33.22 -7.31 22.09
CA ARG A 224 32.51 -7.47 20.82
C ARG A 224 31.05 -7.85 21.06
N ARG A 225 30.15 -7.40 20.20
CA ARG A 225 28.75 -7.86 20.23
C ARG A 225 28.66 -9.34 19.86
N PRO A 226 27.67 -10.08 20.37
CA PRO A 226 27.49 -11.49 20.03
C PRO A 226 27.16 -11.72 18.56
N PHE A 227 26.46 -10.76 17.96
CA PHE A 227 26.06 -10.75 16.55
C PHE A 227 26.32 -9.36 15.96
N ASN A 228 26.73 -9.31 14.70
CA ASN A 228 27.06 -8.07 14.02
C ASN A 228 26.66 -8.17 12.54
N ALA A 229 25.48 -7.64 12.22
CA ALA A 229 24.98 -7.53 10.87
C ALA A 229 24.53 -6.09 10.54
N ASN A 230 24.57 -5.73 9.26
CA ASN A 230 24.29 -4.37 8.81
C ASN A 230 22.80 -4.11 8.53
N THR A 231 21.94 -5.12 8.64
CA THR A 231 20.48 -5.00 8.45
C THR A 231 19.70 -5.58 9.63
N VAL A 232 18.51 -5.03 9.90
CA VAL A 232 17.62 -5.49 10.97
C VAL A 232 17.19 -6.95 10.76
N VAL A 233 16.95 -7.34 9.51
CA VAL A 233 16.52 -8.70 9.13
C VAL A 233 17.65 -9.71 9.31
N ALA A 234 18.88 -9.35 8.95
CA ALA A 234 20.03 -10.20 9.23
C ALA A 234 20.22 -10.36 10.75
N MET A 235 20.10 -9.27 11.53
CA MET A 235 20.11 -9.35 12.99
C MET A 235 19.01 -10.27 13.54
N TRP A 236 17.79 -10.19 13.02
CA TRP A 236 16.72 -11.11 13.39
C TRP A 236 17.12 -12.58 13.20
N PHE A 237 17.69 -12.93 12.05
CA PHE A 237 18.17 -14.29 11.79
C PHE A 237 19.28 -14.71 12.75
N GLN A 238 20.30 -13.86 12.99
CA GLN A 238 21.40 -14.20 13.90
C GLN A 238 20.88 -14.40 15.33
N HIS A 239 20.04 -13.47 15.80
CA HIS A 239 19.46 -13.55 17.12
C HIS A 239 18.52 -14.75 17.28
N THR A 240 17.81 -15.18 16.23
CA THR A 240 16.84 -16.29 16.30
C THR A 240 17.44 -17.66 16.03
N MET A 241 18.39 -17.78 15.08
CA MET A 241 18.84 -19.05 14.53
C MET A 241 20.33 -19.35 14.74
N GLU A 242 21.19 -18.32 14.77
CA GLU A 242 22.65 -18.52 14.84
C GLU A 242 23.15 -18.62 16.28
N LEU A 243 24.04 -19.57 16.57
CA LEU A 243 24.68 -19.66 17.90
C LEU A 243 25.83 -18.63 17.99
N PRO A 244 25.93 -17.83 19.07
CA PRO A 244 27.03 -16.88 19.21
C PRO A 244 28.35 -17.63 19.44
N LEU A 245 29.47 -17.06 18.99
CA LEU A 245 30.79 -17.59 19.30
C LEU A 245 30.97 -17.69 20.83
N PRO A 246 31.47 -18.81 21.39
CA PRO A 246 31.69 -18.93 22.82
C PRO A 246 32.58 -17.79 23.37
N PRO A 247 32.15 -17.04 24.41
CA PRO A 247 32.92 -15.94 24.99
C PRO A 247 34.40 -16.26 25.29
N THR A 248 34.71 -17.48 25.73
CA THR A 248 36.08 -17.94 26.03
C THR A 248 36.99 -17.99 24.81
N GLN A 249 36.43 -18.13 23.59
CA GLN A 249 37.21 -18.04 22.35
C GLN A 249 37.67 -16.61 22.05
N LEU A 250 36.89 -15.60 22.46
CA LEU A 250 37.22 -14.18 22.25
C LEU A 250 38.02 -13.60 23.43
N ASN A 251 37.76 -14.06 24.65
CA ASN A 251 38.51 -13.69 25.84
C ASN A 251 38.74 -14.94 26.73
N PRO A 252 39.91 -15.59 26.60
CA PRO A 252 40.25 -16.79 27.37
C PRO A 252 40.33 -16.61 28.89
N GLN A 253 40.31 -15.38 29.39
CA GLN A 253 40.36 -15.08 30.83
C GLN A 253 38.98 -15.17 31.51
N ILE A 254 37.90 -15.38 30.75
CA ILE A 254 36.56 -15.55 31.29
C ILE A 254 36.44 -16.95 31.92
N PRO A 255 36.05 -17.07 33.21
CA PRO A 255 35.73 -18.36 33.81
C PRO A 255 34.60 -19.07 33.07
N ALA A 256 34.70 -20.39 32.88
CA ALA A 256 33.69 -21.20 32.17
C ALA A 256 32.25 -21.00 32.70
N SER A 257 32.08 -20.78 34.00
CA SER A 257 30.77 -20.51 34.60
C SER A 257 30.15 -19.16 34.17
N ILE A 258 30.97 -18.17 33.80
CA ILE A 258 30.48 -16.90 33.25
C ILE A 258 30.02 -17.11 31.81
N GLU A 259 30.77 -17.86 31.00
CA GLU A 259 30.36 -18.24 29.65
C GLU A 259 29.02 -19.00 29.66
N GLU A 260 28.90 -20.03 30.50
CA GLU A 260 27.68 -20.82 30.61
C GLU A 260 26.47 -19.95 31.00
N ALA A 261 26.67 -19.02 31.94
CA ALA A 261 25.62 -18.08 32.33
C ALA A 261 25.22 -17.12 31.20
N ILE A 262 26.16 -16.60 30.42
CA ILE A 262 25.87 -15.72 29.27
C ILE A 262 25.10 -16.48 28.20
N LEU A 263 25.58 -17.66 27.79
CA LEU A 263 24.95 -18.47 26.76
C LEU A 263 23.54 -18.92 27.16
N LYS A 264 23.34 -19.29 28.43
CA LYS A 264 22.02 -19.65 28.95
C LYS A 264 21.05 -18.46 28.98
N ALA A 265 21.50 -17.27 29.37
CA ALA A 265 20.67 -16.07 29.30
C ALA A 265 20.32 -15.69 27.86
N MET A 266 21.17 -16.03 26.89
CA MET A 266 20.97 -15.81 25.46
C MET A 266 20.35 -17.01 24.72
N ALA A 267 19.78 -17.98 25.44
CA ALA A 267 19.13 -19.11 24.80
C ALA A 267 17.98 -18.64 23.90
N LYS A 268 17.80 -19.30 22.76
CA LYS A 268 16.85 -18.86 21.72
C LYS A 268 15.42 -18.95 22.23
N HIS A 269 15.05 -20.07 22.84
CA HIS A 269 13.77 -20.21 23.50
C HIS A 269 13.81 -19.64 24.93
N ARG A 270 12.83 -18.82 25.27
CA ARG A 270 12.71 -18.20 26.60
C ARG A 270 12.61 -19.20 27.76
N SER A 271 12.10 -20.42 27.50
CA SER A 271 11.99 -21.50 28.49
C SER A 271 13.34 -22.02 28.98
N ASP A 272 14.38 -21.85 28.15
CA ASP A 272 15.70 -22.43 28.41
C ASP A 272 16.60 -21.46 29.18
N ARG A 273 16.14 -20.21 29.34
CA ARG A 273 16.84 -19.16 30.07
C ARG A 273 16.62 -19.27 31.58
N PHE A 274 17.20 -18.37 32.36
CA PHE A 274 17.01 -18.40 33.81
C PHE A 274 15.60 -17.91 34.21
N PRO A 275 15.01 -18.42 35.30
CA PRO A 275 13.66 -18.03 35.74
C PRO A 275 13.47 -16.51 35.94
N ASP A 276 14.53 -15.82 36.38
CA ASP A 276 14.54 -14.37 36.58
C ASP A 276 15.95 -13.78 36.42
N VAL A 277 16.03 -12.45 36.33
CA VAL A 277 17.29 -11.71 36.16
C VAL A 277 18.21 -11.88 37.37
N VAL A 278 17.67 -12.00 38.59
CA VAL A 278 18.49 -12.21 39.79
C VAL A 278 19.25 -13.55 39.74
N THR A 279 18.60 -14.61 39.27
CA THR A 279 19.20 -15.94 39.13
C THR A 279 20.32 -15.90 38.09
N PHE A 280 20.11 -15.20 36.98
CA PHE A 280 21.17 -14.94 35.98
C PHE A 280 22.37 -14.20 36.59
N ILE A 281 22.14 -13.10 37.34
CA ILE A 281 23.23 -12.35 38.00
C ILE A 281 23.95 -13.19 39.05
N LYS A 282 23.25 -14.06 39.78
CA LYS A 282 23.88 -15.00 40.74
C LYS A 282 24.79 -16.00 40.02
N ALA A 283 24.35 -16.56 38.88
CA ALA A 283 25.15 -17.47 38.08
C ALA A 283 26.45 -16.82 37.58
N LEU A 284 26.38 -15.57 37.11
CA LEU A 284 27.57 -14.79 36.71
C LEU A 284 28.59 -14.59 37.85
N LYS A 285 28.14 -14.57 39.12
CA LYS A 285 29.01 -14.35 40.30
C LYS A 285 29.50 -15.63 40.97
N ALA A 286 28.92 -16.79 40.67
CA ALA A 286 29.23 -18.06 41.33
C ALA A 286 30.68 -18.56 41.09
N SER A 287 31.38 -17.97 40.10
CA SER A 287 32.76 -18.29 39.73
C SER A 287 33.81 -18.06 40.83
N ARG A 288 33.51 -17.24 41.85
CA ARG A 288 34.46 -16.98 42.96
C ARG A 288 34.58 -18.10 43.98
N THR A 289 33.68 -19.09 43.97
CA THR A 289 33.62 -20.10 45.05
C THR A 289 34.39 -21.39 44.75
N ASN A 290 34.75 -21.68 43.49
CA ASN A 290 35.28 -23.00 43.09
C ASN A 290 36.73 -23.02 42.55
N GLN A 291 37.50 -21.92 42.64
CA GLN A 291 38.88 -21.87 42.13
C GLN A 291 39.95 -22.54 43.04
N ALA A 292 39.58 -23.26 44.10
CA ALA A 292 40.55 -23.94 44.97
C ALA A 292 40.79 -25.43 44.65
N SER A 293 40.03 -26.03 43.73
CA SER A 293 40.01 -27.49 43.61
C SER A 293 39.85 -27.93 42.16
N GLN A 294 40.98 -28.07 41.44
CA GLN A 294 41.22 -29.08 40.39
C GLN A 294 42.30 -28.60 39.42
N THR A 295 43.56 -28.73 39.84
CA THR A 295 44.70 -28.85 38.93
C THR A 295 45.25 -30.24 39.13
N ARG A 296 44.79 -31.23 38.35
CA ARG A 296 45.51 -32.50 38.19
C ARG A 296 44.98 -33.32 37.01
N ILE A 297 45.94 -33.69 36.16
CA ILE A 297 45.96 -34.83 35.22
C ILE A 297 45.47 -34.53 33.79
N LEU A 298 46.41 -34.13 32.94
CA LEU A 298 46.43 -34.38 31.50
C LEU A 298 47.74 -35.09 31.16
N THR A 299 47.76 -36.41 31.24
CA THR A 299 48.70 -37.29 30.52
C THR A 299 48.00 -38.63 30.31
N GLY A 300 47.79 -39.04 29.05
CA GLY A 300 47.25 -40.37 28.77
C GLY A 300 46.72 -40.58 27.36
N SER A 301 47.64 -40.88 26.44
CA SER A 301 47.53 -41.87 25.35
C SER A 301 46.29 -41.87 24.43
N THR A 302 46.50 -41.44 23.19
CA THR A 302 45.74 -41.86 22.01
C THR A 302 46.09 -43.31 21.66
N SER A 303 45.14 -44.23 21.85
CA SER A 303 45.17 -45.57 21.26
C SER A 303 44.44 -45.54 19.90
N THR A 304 45.19 -45.61 18.81
CA THR A 304 44.62 -45.93 17.50
C THR A 304 44.57 -47.45 17.36
N ASP A 305 43.35 -47.96 17.43
CA ASP A 305 42.96 -49.31 17.09
C ASP A 305 42.81 -49.39 15.56
N THR A 306 43.73 -50.07 14.89
CA THR A 306 43.54 -50.57 13.53
C THR A 306 44.09 -51.99 13.46
N THR A 307 43.19 -52.95 13.65
CA THR A 307 43.36 -54.36 13.29
C THR A 307 43.60 -54.51 11.79
N GLU A 308 44.86 -54.63 11.38
CA GLU A 308 45.22 -55.18 10.08
C GLU A 308 45.08 -56.71 10.11
N ARG A 309 44.06 -57.22 9.41
CA ARG A 309 44.00 -58.62 9.00
C ARG A 309 45.12 -58.88 7.99
N ARG A 310 46.23 -59.44 8.44
CA ARG A 310 47.18 -60.17 7.58
C ARG A 310 46.49 -61.41 7.01
N ILE A 311 46.27 -61.43 5.71
CA ILE A 311 46.16 -62.67 4.93
C ILE A 311 47.52 -62.80 4.22
N GLU A 312 48.39 -63.66 4.75
CA GLU A 312 49.59 -64.10 4.04
C GLU A 312 49.19 -65.21 3.05
N PRO A 313 49.45 -65.07 1.74
CA PRO A 313 49.68 -66.23 0.90
C PRO A 313 51.16 -66.61 1.01
N SER A 314 51.42 -67.87 1.32
CA SER A 314 52.75 -68.46 1.31
C SER A 314 53.35 -68.43 -0.10
N ILE A 315 54.05 -67.34 -0.43
CA ILE A 315 54.91 -67.25 -1.61
C ILE A 315 56.33 -67.60 -1.16
N ASP A 316 56.85 -68.72 -1.64
CA ASP A 316 58.25 -69.11 -1.44
C ASP A 316 59.17 -68.17 -2.25
N ILE A 317 59.61 -67.09 -1.61
CA ILE A 317 60.46 -66.03 -2.19
C ILE A 317 61.87 -66.55 -2.55
N SER A 318 62.24 -67.76 -2.09
CA SER A 318 63.59 -68.31 -2.23
C SER A 318 63.91 -68.96 -3.59
N ARG A 319 62.91 -69.14 -4.47
CA ARG A 319 63.06 -69.86 -5.76
C ARG A 319 63.14 -68.97 -7.00
N GLN A 320 62.91 -67.66 -6.89
CA GLN A 320 62.86 -66.76 -8.05
C GLN A 320 63.76 -65.53 -7.89
N ASN A 321 64.40 -65.10 -8.97
CA ASN A 321 65.24 -63.89 -8.98
C ASN A 321 64.41 -62.63 -9.31
N LYS A 322 64.98 -61.43 -9.05
CA LYS A 322 64.36 -60.12 -9.32
C LYS A 322 63.68 -60.03 -10.70
N VAL A 323 64.34 -60.53 -11.74
CA VAL A 323 63.86 -60.43 -13.13
C VAL A 323 62.62 -61.30 -13.35
N GLN A 324 62.55 -62.47 -12.71
CA GLN A 324 61.38 -63.34 -12.76
C GLN A 324 60.17 -62.69 -12.08
N TRP A 325 60.35 -62.05 -10.92
CA TRP A 325 59.26 -61.31 -10.25
C TRP A 325 58.79 -60.07 -11.02
N LEU A 326 59.71 -59.32 -11.65
CA LEU A 326 59.37 -58.23 -12.55
C LEU A 326 58.53 -58.71 -13.75
N ASN A 327 58.92 -59.83 -14.36
CA ASN A 327 58.19 -60.40 -15.49
C ASN A 327 56.82 -60.96 -15.08
N GLU A 328 56.71 -61.54 -13.88
CA GLU A 328 55.43 -61.98 -13.30
C GLU A 328 54.49 -60.79 -13.08
N GLY A 329 55.01 -59.72 -12.48
CA GLY A 329 54.26 -58.48 -12.29
C GLY A 329 53.78 -57.87 -13.61
N ASN A 330 54.64 -57.84 -14.64
CA ASN A 330 54.25 -57.37 -15.98
C ASN A 330 53.16 -58.24 -16.60
N ARG A 331 53.21 -59.56 -16.42
CA ARG A 331 52.17 -60.48 -16.90
C ARG A 331 50.84 -60.25 -16.21
N HIS A 332 50.85 -60.05 -14.90
CA HIS A 332 49.66 -59.68 -14.14
C HIS A 332 49.11 -58.31 -14.54
N PHE A 333 49.98 -57.34 -14.80
CA PHE A 333 49.62 -56.01 -15.27
C PHE A 333 48.93 -56.07 -16.64
N GLU A 334 49.48 -56.83 -17.59
CA GLU A 334 48.87 -57.07 -18.91
C GLU A 334 47.53 -57.80 -18.81
N ALA A 335 47.39 -58.71 -17.85
CA ALA A 335 46.14 -59.41 -17.54
C ALA A 335 45.12 -58.56 -16.76
N ARG A 336 45.39 -57.26 -16.52
CA ARG A 336 44.57 -56.32 -15.73
C ARG A 336 44.33 -56.76 -14.27
N ARG A 337 45.21 -57.59 -13.74
CA ARG A 337 45.22 -58.07 -12.35
C ARG A 337 46.15 -57.20 -11.52
N TYR A 338 45.77 -55.94 -11.31
CA TYR A 338 46.67 -54.91 -10.84
C TYR A 338 47.12 -55.11 -9.39
N GLU A 339 46.27 -55.63 -8.50
CA GLU A 339 46.64 -55.98 -7.12
C GLU A 339 47.72 -57.07 -7.09
N GLN A 340 47.56 -58.12 -7.90
CA GLN A 340 48.56 -59.19 -8.00
C GLN A 340 49.86 -58.69 -8.67
N ALA A 341 49.76 -57.76 -9.61
CA ALA A 341 50.93 -57.10 -10.20
C ALA A 341 51.70 -56.29 -9.15
N ILE A 342 51.00 -55.51 -8.31
CA ILE A 342 51.60 -54.75 -7.20
C ILE A 342 52.35 -55.68 -6.26
N MET A 343 51.75 -56.80 -5.84
CA MET A 343 52.40 -57.78 -4.96
C MET A 343 53.67 -58.39 -5.58
N ALA A 344 53.64 -58.71 -6.87
CA ALA A 344 54.81 -59.24 -7.58
C ALA A 344 55.93 -58.19 -7.71
N TYR A 345 55.58 -56.91 -7.94
CA TYR A 345 56.54 -55.81 -7.94
C TYR A 345 57.12 -55.53 -6.54
N GLU A 346 56.33 -55.67 -5.47
CA GLU A 346 56.81 -55.60 -4.09
C GLU A 346 57.82 -56.69 -3.77
N CYS A 347 57.57 -57.93 -4.24
CA CYS A 347 58.55 -59.02 -4.13
C CYS A 347 59.85 -58.70 -4.88
N ALA A 348 59.76 -58.10 -6.07
CA ALA A 348 60.94 -57.65 -6.82
C ALA A 348 61.71 -56.52 -6.11
N ILE A 349 61.00 -55.59 -5.45
CA ILE A 349 61.58 -54.50 -4.63
C ILE A 349 62.24 -55.06 -3.37
N HIS A 350 61.65 -56.07 -2.72
CA HIS A 350 62.23 -56.71 -1.54
C HIS A 350 63.55 -57.42 -1.86
N LEU A 351 63.70 -57.98 -3.06
CA LEU A 351 64.95 -58.59 -3.52
C LEU A 351 66.00 -57.56 -3.99
N ASP A 352 65.57 -56.39 -4.47
CA ASP A 352 66.44 -55.28 -4.84
C ASP A 352 65.77 -53.93 -4.56
N ALA A 353 66.10 -53.36 -3.40
CA ALA A 353 65.55 -52.09 -2.94
C ALA A 353 65.96 -50.88 -3.80
N LYS A 354 66.90 -51.03 -4.75
CA LYS A 354 67.32 -49.98 -5.70
C LYS A 354 66.71 -50.13 -7.09
N SER A 355 65.73 -51.00 -7.27
CA SER A 355 65.10 -51.26 -8.57
C SER A 355 64.13 -50.15 -9.00
N SER A 356 64.63 -49.13 -9.70
CA SER A 356 63.83 -48.02 -10.26
C SER A 356 62.66 -48.51 -11.13
N THR A 357 62.90 -49.54 -11.98
CA THR A 357 61.87 -50.15 -12.84
C THR A 357 60.74 -50.81 -12.05
N ALA A 358 61.06 -51.48 -10.92
CA ALA A 358 60.03 -52.15 -10.12
C ALA A 358 59.12 -51.13 -9.41
N TYR A 359 59.71 -50.06 -8.87
CA TYR A 359 58.95 -48.95 -8.30
C TYR A 359 58.08 -48.22 -9.34
N SER A 360 58.60 -47.98 -10.55
CA SER A 360 57.82 -47.34 -11.62
C SER A 360 56.63 -48.21 -12.06
N ARG A 361 56.84 -49.50 -12.29
CA ARG A 361 55.76 -50.43 -12.67
C ARG A 361 54.73 -50.64 -11.56
N LYS A 362 55.16 -50.65 -10.29
CA LYS A 362 54.26 -50.61 -9.13
C LYS A 362 53.40 -49.34 -9.14
N GLY A 363 54.00 -48.19 -9.40
CA GLY A 363 53.29 -46.92 -9.55
C GLY A 363 52.25 -46.96 -10.66
N GLU A 364 52.59 -47.52 -11.82
CA GLU A 364 51.66 -47.67 -12.95
C GLU A 364 50.46 -48.54 -12.58
N ALA A 365 50.69 -49.66 -11.86
CA ALA A 365 49.61 -50.53 -11.40
C ALA A 365 48.70 -49.84 -10.37
N LEU A 366 49.28 -49.08 -9.44
CA LEU A 366 48.53 -48.28 -8.46
C LEU A 366 47.70 -47.19 -9.15
N GLU A 367 48.24 -46.56 -10.19
CA GLU A 367 47.55 -45.57 -10.99
C GLU A 367 46.33 -46.16 -11.73
N ARG A 368 46.45 -47.39 -12.24
CA ARG A 368 45.33 -48.13 -12.88
C ARG A 368 44.21 -48.48 -11.89
N LEU A 369 44.53 -48.58 -10.60
CA LEU A 369 43.57 -48.75 -9.51
C LEU A 369 43.02 -47.43 -8.94
N GLY A 370 43.41 -46.27 -9.50
CA GLY A 370 43.01 -44.95 -8.99
C GLY A 370 43.70 -44.54 -7.68
N ARG A 371 44.68 -45.32 -7.20
CA ARG A 371 45.44 -45.05 -5.97
C ARG A 371 46.57 -44.05 -6.24
N HIS A 372 46.20 -42.84 -6.68
CA HIS A 372 47.13 -41.83 -7.20
C HIS A 372 48.17 -41.35 -6.18
N GLN A 373 47.80 -41.26 -4.90
CA GLN A 373 48.73 -40.85 -3.83
C GLN A 373 49.82 -41.90 -3.58
N GLU A 374 49.47 -43.18 -3.61
CA GLU A 374 50.44 -44.27 -3.46
C GLU A 374 51.29 -44.46 -4.72
N ALA A 375 50.68 -44.27 -5.90
CA ALA A 375 51.41 -44.23 -7.15
C ALA A 375 52.47 -43.13 -7.16
N LEU A 376 52.13 -41.92 -6.67
CA LEU A 376 53.06 -40.81 -6.53
C LEU A 376 54.26 -41.20 -5.65
N VAL A 377 54.03 -41.82 -4.49
CA VAL A 377 55.11 -42.29 -3.60
C VAL A 377 55.98 -43.32 -4.32
N ALA A 378 55.40 -44.27 -5.04
CA ALA A 378 56.16 -45.26 -5.80
C ALA A 378 57.03 -44.62 -6.90
N TYR A 379 56.52 -43.62 -7.63
CA TYR A 379 57.32 -42.89 -8.62
C TYR A 379 58.44 -42.06 -7.98
N GLU A 380 58.21 -41.48 -6.80
CA GLU A 380 59.26 -40.77 -6.06
C GLU A 380 60.39 -41.70 -5.60
N GLN A 381 60.06 -42.92 -5.18
CA GLN A 381 61.06 -43.94 -4.87
C GLN A 381 61.82 -44.41 -6.12
N ALA A 382 61.13 -44.56 -7.26
CA ALA A 382 61.77 -44.86 -8.53
C ALA A 382 62.80 -43.78 -8.92
N LEU A 383 62.44 -42.50 -8.75
CA LEU A 383 63.30 -41.35 -9.05
C LEU A 383 64.41 -41.13 -8.02
N THR A 384 64.24 -41.59 -6.78
CA THR A 384 65.31 -41.63 -5.77
C THR A 384 66.38 -42.66 -6.15
N CYS A 385 65.96 -43.80 -6.71
CA CYS A 385 66.88 -44.83 -7.22
C CYS A 385 67.55 -44.39 -8.53
N GLU A 386 66.81 -43.75 -9.44
CA GLU A 386 67.29 -43.30 -10.75
C GLU A 386 66.72 -41.92 -11.12
N PRO A 387 67.45 -40.82 -10.82
CA PRO A 387 66.96 -39.45 -11.05
C PRO A 387 66.69 -39.09 -12.51
N HIS A 388 67.30 -39.80 -13.46
CA HIS A 388 67.17 -39.57 -14.91
C HIS A 388 66.15 -40.50 -15.59
N TYR A 389 65.30 -41.18 -14.82
CA TYR A 389 64.28 -42.07 -15.38
C TYR A 389 63.10 -41.27 -15.95
N LYS A 390 63.14 -41.05 -17.27
CA LYS A 390 62.15 -40.25 -18.03
C LYS A 390 60.70 -40.68 -17.79
N ASP A 391 60.42 -41.98 -17.87
CA ASP A 391 59.03 -42.48 -17.78
C ASP A 391 58.47 -42.30 -16.36
N ALA A 392 59.30 -42.50 -15.33
CA ALA A 392 58.92 -42.23 -13.94
C ALA A 392 58.60 -40.73 -13.70
N TRP A 393 59.31 -39.79 -14.35
CA TRP A 393 58.95 -38.36 -14.31
C TRP A 393 57.62 -38.06 -14.99
N TYR A 394 57.35 -38.67 -16.15
CA TYR A 394 56.07 -38.51 -16.86
C TYR A 394 54.90 -39.03 -16.03
N HIS A 395 55.02 -40.25 -15.50
CA HIS A 395 53.98 -40.86 -14.69
C HIS A 395 53.80 -40.16 -13.32
N LYS A 396 54.88 -39.64 -12.72
CA LYS A 396 54.80 -38.73 -11.57
C LYS A 396 53.96 -37.50 -11.90
N GLY A 397 54.18 -36.87 -13.06
CA GLY A 397 53.38 -35.74 -13.53
C GLY A 397 51.89 -36.09 -13.68
N LYS A 398 51.58 -37.27 -14.22
CA LYS A 398 50.20 -37.75 -14.36
C LYS A 398 49.52 -38.02 -13.01
N ALA A 399 50.22 -38.63 -12.05
CA ALA A 399 49.72 -38.83 -10.70
C ALA A 399 49.46 -37.48 -9.98
N LEU A 400 50.39 -36.53 -10.09
CA LEU A 400 50.22 -35.18 -9.54
C LEU A 400 49.06 -34.42 -10.20
N TYR A 401 48.84 -34.60 -11.50
CA TYR A 401 47.72 -34.02 -12.22
C TYR A 401 46.38 -34.57 -11.71
N ALA A 402 46.27 -35.89 -11.51
CA ALA A 402 45.09 -36.52 -10.94
C ALA A 402 44.82 -36.08 -9.49
N LEU A 403 45.86 -35.78 -8.73
CA LEU A 403 45.78 -35.20 -7.37
C LEU A 403 45.55 -33.67 -7.36
N GLN A 404 45.26 -33.06 -8.53
CA GLN A 404 45.03 -31.62 -8.71
C GLN A 404 46.22 -30.71 -8.33
N ARG A 405 47.43 -31.27 -8.24
CA ARG A 405 48.69 -30.55 -7.96
C ARG A 405 49.33 -30.05 -9.24
N TYR A 406 48.62 -29.21 -9.99
CA TYR A 406 48.95 -28.87 -11.39
C TYR A 406 50.32 -28.19 -11.58
N LYS A 407 50.76 -27.35 -10.64
CA LYS A 407 52.09 -26.70 -10.72
C LYS A 407 53.23 -27.72 -10.63
N GLU A 408 53.09 -28.71 -9.75
CA GLU A 408 54.08 -29.77 -9.57
C GLU A 408 54.01 -30.79 -10.70
N ALA A 409 52.80 -31.07 -11.20
CA ALA A 409 52.60 -31.88 -12.40
C ALA A 409 53.31 -31.26 -13.61
N LEU A 410 53.13 -29.95 -13.82
CA LEU A 410 53.82 -29.20 -14.87
C LEU A 410 55.35 -29.36 -14.77
N PHE A 411 55.91 -29.16 -13.57
CA PHE A 411 57.33 -29.35 -13.34
C PHE A 411 57.81 -30.77 -13.69
N ALA A 412 57.06 -31.80 -13.27
CA ALA A 412 57.40 -33.19 -13.55
C ALA A 412 57.35 -33.51 -15.07
N PHE A 413 56.34 -32.97 -15.78
CA PHE A 413 56.27 -33.11 -17.25
C PHE A 413 57.42 -32.38 -17.95
N GLU A 414 57.81 -31.20 -17.48
CA GLU A 414 58.98 -30.48 -18.03
C GLU A 414 60.28 -31.25 -17.82
N ARG A 415 60.47 -31.90 -16.66
CA ARG A 415 61.60 -32.80 -16.42
C ARG A 415 61.58 -34.02 -17.36
N ALA A 416 60.42 -34.64 -17.56
CA ALA A 416 60.28 -35.74 -18.51
C ALA A 416 60.60 -35.31 -19.97
N ILE A 417 60.20 -34.09 -20.37
CA ILE A 417 60.52 -33.53 -21.68
C ILE A 417 62.01 -33.19 -21.80
N GLN A 418 62.65 -32.65 -20.75
CA GLN A 418 64.09 -32.38 -20.75
C GLN A 418 64.92 -33.66 -20.95
N LEU A 419 64.52 -34.75 -20.29
CA LEU A 419 65.18 -36.06 -20.41
C LEU A 419 64.83 -36.78 -21.73
N GLY A 420 63.73 -36.41 -22.39
CA GLY A 420 63.31 -36.95 -23.68
C GLY A 420 62.57 -35.93 -24.54
N PRO A 421 63.29 -35.10 -25.33
CA PRO A 421 62.70 -33.97 -26.06
C PRO A 421 61.69 -34.31 -27.16
N ASN A 422 61.63 -35.57 -27.60
CA ASN A 422 60.72 -36.06 -28.64
C ASN A 422 59.51 -36.82 -28.06
N SER A 423 59.01 -36.42 -26.88
CA SER A 423 57.89 -37.07 -26.19
C SER A 423 56.56 -36.36 -26.47
N ALA A 424 55.78 -36.83 -27.44
CA ALA A 424 54.45 -36.27 -27.73
C ALA A 424 53.53 -36.28 -26.49
N ILE A 425 53.47 -37.43 -25.79
CA ILE A 425 52.70 -37.58 -24.54
C ILE A 425 53.17 -36.64 -23.42
N GLY A 426 54.48 -36.32 -23.37
CA GLY A 426 55.03 -35.37 -22.40
C GLY A 426 54.56 -33.95 -22.67
N TYR A 427 54.58 -33.52 -23.94
CA TYR A 427 54.03 -32.21 -24.35
C TYR A 427 52.51 -32.14 -24.17
N THR A 428 51.76 -33.22 -24.40
CA THR A 428 50.32 -33.27 -24.09
C THR A 428 50.08 -33.07 -22.58
N GLY A 429 50.78 -33.82 -21.72
CA GLY A 429 50.66 -33.66 -20.26
C GLY A 429 51.07 -32.26 -19.76
N LYS A 430 52.12 -31.66 -20.35
CA LYS A 430 52.47 -30.24 -20.12
C LYS A 430 51.33 -29.31 -20.53
N GLY A 431 50.71 -29.54 -21.69
CA GLY A 431 49.55 -28.79 -22.15
C GLY A 431 48.37 -28.89 -21.20
N ASP A 432 48.05 -30.09 -20.72
CA ASP A 432 46.93 -30.33 -19.81
C ASP A 432 47.13 -29.60 -18.47
N ALA A 433 48.35 -29.65 -17.91
CA ALA A 433 48.70 -28.93 -16.69
C ALA A 433 48.63 -27.41 -16.86
N LEU A 434 49.12 -26.88 -18.00
CA LEU A 434 49.04 -25.45 -18.31
C LEU A 434 47.60 -24.98 -18.52
N TRP A 435 46.75 -25.81 -19.13
CA TRP A 435 45.33 -25.50 -19.33
C TRP A 435 44.59 -25.37 -17.98
N GLN A 436 44.83 -26.28 -17.04
CA GLN A 436 44.29 -26.20 -15.67
C GLN A 436 44.82 -24.98 -14.90
N LEU A 437 46.06 -24.55 -15.18
CA LEU A 437 46.65 -23.34 -14.61
C LEU A 437 46.17 -22.04 -15.30
N LYS A 438 45.24 -22.12 -16.24
CA LYS A 438 44.70 -21.00 -17.04
C LYS A 438 45.71 -20.32 -17.97
N CYS A 439 46.86 -20.96 -18.23
CA CYS A 439 47.87 -20.51 -19.19
C CYS A 439 47.53 -21.07 -20.59
N HIS A 440 46.39 -20.62 -21.15
CA HIS A 440 45.81 -21.22 -22.36
C HIS A 440 46.68 -21.04 -23.61
N THR A 441 47.41 -19.92 -23.71
CA THR A 441 48.35 -19.64 -24.81
C THR A 441 49.52 -20.62 -24.84
N GLU A 442 50.15 -20.88 -23.70
CA GLU A 442 51.27 -21.79 -23.54
C GLU A 442 50.81 -23.24 -23.65
N ALA A 443 49.61 -23.56 -23.16
CA ALA A 443 48.98 -24.86 -23.36
C ALA A 443 48.81 -25.16 -24.86
N LEU A 444 48.28 -24.20 -25.63
CA LEU A 444 48.13 -24.32 -27.08
C LEU A 444 49.48 -24.56 -27.78
N GLN A 445 50.55 -23.90 -27.35
CA GLN A 445 51.90 -24.15 -27.89
C GLN A 445 52.39 -25.56 -27.58
N ALA A 446 52.17 -26.05 -26.36
CA ALA A 446 52.53 -27.41 -25.96
C ALA A 446 51.77 -28.47 -26.78
N TYR A 447 50.46 -28.30 -26.98
CA TYR A 447 49.67 -29.20 -27.82
C TYR A 447 50.08 -29.16 -29.30
N ASN A 448 50.37 -27.98 -29.85
CA ASN A 448 50.89 -27.87 -31.22
C ASN A 448 52.24 -28.59 -31.37
N ARG A 449 53.09 -28.54 -30.33
CA ARG A 449 54.36 -29.28 -30.32
C ARG A 449 54.13 -30.79 -30.22
N ALA A 450 53.18 -31.25 -29.41
CA ALA A 450 52.78 -32.66 -29.34
C ALA A 450 52.28 -33.18 -30.70
N ILE A 451 51.40 -32.43 -31.38
CA ILE A 451 50.87 -32.77 -32.71
C ILE A 451 51.97 -32.81 -33.78
N LYS A 452 52.98 -31.93 -33.69
CA LYS A 452 54.13 -31.95 -34.62
C LYS A 452 55.00 -33.19 -34.43
N LEU A 453 55.07 -33.74 -33.22
CA LEU A 453 55.84 -34.95 -32.91
C LEU A 453 55.05 -36.22 -33.23
N ASP A 454 53.73 -36.21 -33.00
CA ASP A 454 52.82 -37.30 -33.34
C ASP A 454 51.51 -36.74 -33.95
N PRO A 455 51.40 -36.73 -35.30
CA PRO A 455 50.21 -36.26 -36.00
C PRO A 455 48.95 -37.13 -35.80
N LEU A 456 49.07 -38.32 -35.20
CA LEU A 456 47.95 -39.23 -34.92
C LEU A 456 47.48 -39.14 -33.46
N HIS A 457 48.05 -38.23 -32.66
CA HIS A 457 47.72 -38.10 -31.24
C HIS A 457 46.37 -37.40 -31.00
N ALA A 458 45.28 -38.18 -30.96
CA ALA A 458 43.92 -37.65 -30.77
C ALA A 458 43.77 -36.76 -29.52
N GLY A 459 44.39 -37.14 -28.40
CA GLY A 459 44.36 -36.38 -27.14
C GLY A 459 44.93 -34.96 -27.26
N ALA A 460 45.97 -34.74 -28.05
CA ALA A 460 46.55 -33.40 -28.25
C ALA A 460 45.67 -32.54 -29.14
N TYR A 461 44.95 -33.10 -30.11
CA TYR A 461 43.95 -32.36 -30.89
C TYR A 461 42.77 -31.94 -30.01
N ASN A 462 42.31 -32.80 -29.08
CA ASN A 462 41.28 -32.42 -28.12
C ASN A 462 41.77 -31.33 -27.14
N GLY A 463 42.97 -31.49 -26.56
CA GLY A 463 43.59 -30.48 -25.71
C GLY A 463 43.79 -29.13 -26.42
N LYS A 464 44.22 -29.16 -27.69
CA LYS A 464 44.27 -27.98 -28.57
C LYS A 464 42.90 -27.33 -28.71
N GLY A 465 41.85 -28.11 -28.94
CA GLY A 465 40.47 -27.60 -28.99
C GLY A 465 40.05 -26.91 -27.69
N ASN A 466 40.35 -27.52 -26.55
CA ASN A 466 40.05 -26.95 -25.23
C ASN A 466 40.76 -25.60 -25.03
N ALA A 467 42.06 -25.52 -25.35
CA ALA A 467 42.81 -24.27 -25.24
C ALA A 467 42.29 -23.18 -26.18
N LEU A 468 41.94 -23.53 -27.43
CA LEU A 468 41.37 -22.59 -28.41
C LEU A 468 40.00 -22.06 -27.98
N ARG A 469 39.15 -22.91 -27.38
CA ARG A 469 37.84 -22.52 -26.84
C ARG A 469 37.99 -21.45 -25.75
N GLU A 470 38.89 -21.66 -24.78
CA GLU A 470 39.12 -20.68 -23.71
C GLU A 470 39.74 -19.36 -24.24
N LEU A 471 40.43 -19.41 -25.37
CA LEU A 471 40.97 -18.23 -26.06
C LEU A 471 39.94 -17.54 -26.99
N GLY A 472 38.74 -18.10 -27.15
CA GLY A 472 37.68 -17.56 -28.02
C GLY A 472 37.77 -17.93 -29.51
N TYR A 473 38.74 -18.77 -29.91
CA TYR A 473 38.91 -19.25 -31.29
C TYR A 473 38.02 -20.47 -31.57
N SER A 474 36.71 -20.24 -31.61
CA SER A 474 35.69 -21.30 -31.63
C SER A 474 35.72 -22.15 -32.91
N GLU A 475 35.96 -21.57 -34.08
CA GLU A 475 36.00 -22.33 -35.35
C GLU A 475 37.18 -23.30 -35.40
N GLU A 476 38.37 -22.82 -35.02
CA GLU A 476 39.59 -23.63 -34.94
C GLU A 476 39.48 -24.69 -33.85
N ALA A 477 38.81 -24.39 -32.74
CA ALA A 477 38.50 -25.37 -31.70
C ALA A 477 37.64 -26.51 -32.26
N LEU A 478 36.54 -26.20 -32.96
CA LEU A 478 35.68 -27.18 -33.62
C LEU A 478 36.44 -28.02 -34.66
N ALA A 479 37.32 -27.41 -35.44
CA ALA A 479 38.18 -28.12 -36.39
C ALA A 479 39.13 -29.10 -35.68
N ALA A 480 39.70 -28.71 -34.54
CA ALA A 480 40.57 -29.55 -33.73
C ALA A 480 39.80 -30.74 -33.12
N TYR A 481 38.60 -30.53 -32.56
CA TYR A 481 37.76 -31.64 -32.07
C TYR A 481 37.33 -32.59 -33.18
N ASN A 482 36.91 -32.07 -34.34
CA ASN A 482 36.57 -32.91 -35.50
C ASN A 482 37.77 -33.74 -36.00
N LYS A 483 39.00 -33.25 -35.83
CA LYS A 483 40.21 -34.02 -36.11
C LYS A 483 40.47 -35.09 -35.04
N ALA A 484 40.32 -34.76 -33.76
CA ALA A 484 40.41 -35.73 -32.65
C ALA A 484 39.41 -36.89 -32.81
N MET A 485 38.15 -36.57 -33.11
CA MET A 485 37.08 -37.56 -33.34
C MET A 485 37.32 -38.47 -34.55
N ARG A 486 38.00 -37.98 -35.60
CA ARG A 486 38.38 -38.81 -36.75
C ARG A 486 39.52 -39.78 -36.42
N LEU A 487 40.37 -39.41 -35.47
CA LEU A 487 41.51 -40.23 -35.04
C LEU A 487 41.09 -41.28 -34.00
N ASP A 488 40.15 -40.93 -33.12
CA ASP A 488 39.55 -41.84 -32.14
C ASP A 488 38.04 -41.56 -31.97
N PRO A 489 37.19 -42.29 -32.72
CA PRO A 489 35.74 -42.08 -32.70
C PRO A 489 35.01 -42.59 -31.44
N GLN A 490 35.66 -43.42 -30.61
CA GLN A 490 35.01 -44.05 -29.45
C GLN A 490 35.11 -43.18 -28.19
N GLN A 491 35.85 -42.07 -28.24
CA GLN A 491 36.10 -41.23 -27.08
C GLN A 491 34.97 -40.19 -26.88
N ALA A 492 34.03 -40.49 -25.98
CA ALA A 492 32.84 -39.68 -25.67
C ALA A 492 33.15 -38.21 -25.31
N THR A 493 34.23 -37.95 -24.58
CA THR A 493 34.62 -36.60 -24.13
C THR A 493 34.90 -35.62 -25.26
N PHE A 494 35.29 -36.10 -26.45
CA PHE A 494 35.52 -35.22 -27.60
C PHE A 494 34.21 -34.64 -28.15
N HIS A 495 33.14 -35.44 -28.12
CA HIS A 495 31.80 -35.00 -28.51
C HIS A 495 31.26 -33.98 -27.51
N ASP A 496 31.46 -34.19 -26.21
CA ASP A 496 31.02 -33.24 -25.18
C ASP A 496 31.77 -31.90 -25.23
N ASN A 497 33.10 -31.91 -25.39
CA ASN A 497 33.89 -30.68 -25.54
C ASN A 497 33.50 -29.88 -26.79
N LYS A 498 33.17 -30.58 -27.88
CA LYS A 498 32.59 -29.97 -29.09
C LYS A 498 31.23 -29.35 -28.78
N GLY A 499 30.35 -30.07 -28.06
CA GLY A 499 29.05 -29.57 -27.61
C GLY A 499 29.14 -28.31 -26.77
N LEU A 500 30.05 -28.26 -25.79
CA LEU A 500 30.32 -27.08 -24.97
C LEU A 500 30.76 -25.86 -25.82
N THR A 501 31.59 -26.11 -26.84
CA THR A 501 32.04 -25.04 -27.75
C THR A 501 30.87 -24.52 -28.60
N LEU A 502 30.03 -25.41 -29.11
CA LEU A 502 28.80 -25.07 -29.84
C LEU A 502 27.81 -24.29 -28.96
N TYR A 503 27.69 -24.66 -27.68
CA TYR A 503 26.89 -23.95 -26.69
C TYR A 503 27.40 -22.52 -26.48
N ASN A 504 28.72 -22.33 -26.33
CA ASN A 504 29.32 -21.01 -26.15
C ASN A 504 29.09 -20.06 -27.33
N ILE A 505 29.04 -20.58 -28.56
CA ILE A 505 28.68 -19.81 -29.76
C ILE A 505 27.16 -19.74 -30.03
N LYS A 506 26.33 -20.20 -29.08
CA LYS A 506 24.86 -20.20 -29.12
C LYS A 506 24.23 -21.10 -30.19
N CYS A 507 24.97 -22.06 -30.74
CA CYS A 507 24.46 -23.11 -31.62
C CYS A 507 23.88 -24.26 -30.79
N TYR A 508 22.77 -24.00 -30.08
CA TYR A 508 22.25 -24.92 -29.07
C TYR A 508 21.71 -26.24 -29.63
N VAL A 509 21.20 -26.25 -30.88
CA VAL A 509 20.69 -27.47 -31.52
C VAL A 509 21.83 -28.44 -31.84
N GLU A 510 22.92 -27.94 -32.40
CA GLU A 510 24.12 -28.72 -32.70
C GLU A 510 24.85 -29.12 -31.42
N ALA A 511 24.86 -28.25 -30.40
CA ALA A 511 25.38 -28.58 -29.08
C ALA A 511 24.63 -29.76 -28.46
N LEU A 512 23.29 -29.73 -28.49
CA LEU A 512 22.45 -30.82 -28.01
C LEU A 512 22.78 -32.15 -28.71
N LYS A 513 22.86 -32.15 -30.05
CA LYS A 513 23.25 -33.34 -30.82
C LYS A 513 24.62 -33.87 -30.41
N ALA A 514 25.60 -32.99 -30.17
CA ALA A 514 26.93 -33.39 -29.75
C ALA A 514 26.94 -34.03 -28.35
N HIS A 515 26.18 -33.47 -27.39
CA HIS A 515 26.03 -34.07 -26.05
C HIS A 515 25.29 -35.41 -26.09
N GLU A 516 24.27 -35.57 -26.94
CA GLU A 516 23.58 -36.86 -27.13
C GLU A 516 24.52 -37.94 -27.68
N GLN A 517 25.41 -37.59 -28.61
CA GLN A 517 26.44 -38.52 -29.09
C GLN A 517 27.45 -38.90 -27.99
N ALA A 518 27.80 -37.96 -27.10
CA ALA A 518 28.65 -38.28 -25.95
C ALA A 518 27.96 -39.28 -25.00
N ILE A 519 26.66 -39.10 -24.72
CA ILE A 519 25.86 -40.01 -23.88
C ILE A 519 25.70 -41.39 -24.52
N LEU A 520 25.56 -41.47 -25.85
CA LEU A 520 25.49 -42.76 -26.57
C LEU A 520 26.77 -43.57 -26.42
N LEU A 521 27.94 -42.92 -26.38
CA LEU A 521 29.25 -43.55 -26.24
C LEU A 521 29.59 -43.89 -24.78
N ALA A 522 29.15 -43.07 -23.82
CA ALA A 522 29.31 -43.32 -22.39
C ALA A 522 28.11 -42.74 -21.61
N SER A 523 27.20 -43.63 -21.22
CA SER A 523 25.89 -43.26 -20.64
C SER A 523 25.93 -42.93 -19.15
N ASP A 524 27.00 -43.33 -18.45
CA ASP A 524 27.21 -43.25 -17.00
C ASP A 524 27.86 -41.93 -16.53
N ASN A 525 28.06 -40.96 -17.41
CA ASN A 525 28.69 -39.69 -17.06
C ASN A 525 27.67 -38.57 -16.80
N ALA A 526 27.54 -38.16 -15.53
CA ALA A 526 26.63 -37.08 -15.12
C ALA A 526 26.87 -35.75 -15.84
N THR A 527 28.12 -35.43 -16.20
CA THR A 527 28.49 -34.17 -16.85
C THR A 527 27.82 -34.03 -18.22
N PHE A 528 27.69 -35.14 -18.97
CA PHE A 528 27.09 -35.11 -20.30
C PHE A 528 25.57 -34.85 -20.22
N HIS A 529 24.90 -35.45 -19.23
CA HIS A 529 23.48 -35.18 -18.95
C HIS A 529 23.26 -33.73 -18.48
N TYR A 530 24.14 -33.19 -17.63
CA TYR A 530 24.10 -31.80 -17.22
C TYR A 530 24.25 -30.83 -18.41
N ASN A 531 25.24 -31.06 -19.28
CA ASN A 531 25.44 -30.23 -20.47
C ASN A 531 24.28 -30.34 -21.47
N LYS A 532 23.71 -31.54 -21.64
CA LYS A 532 22.46 -31.75 -22.39
C LYS A 532 21.31 -30.90 -21.81
N GLY A 533 21.12 -30.93 -20.49
CA GLY A 533 20.12 -30.13 -19.79
C GLY A 533 20.30 -28.62 -20.02
N LYS A 534 21.54 -28.12 -19.96
CA LYS A 534 21.86 -26.71 -20.26
C LYS A 534 21.49 -26.31 -21.69
N ALA A 535 21.79 -27.17 -22.68
CA ALA A 535 21.43 -26.93 -24.07
C ALA A 535 19.91 -26.92 -24.28
N LEU A 536 19.18 -27.87 -23.66
CA LEU A 536 17.71 -27.93 -23.69
C LEU A 536 17.05 -26.72 -23.03
N LYS A 537 17.56 -26.28 -21.87
CA LYS A 537 17.13 -25.05 -21.20
C LYS A 537 17.30 -23.82 -22.09
N ALA A 538 18.45 -23.70 -22.77
CA ALA A 538 18.70 -22.59 -23.69
C ALA A 538 17.77 -22.61 -24.92
N LEU A 539 17.28 -23.80 -25.30
CA LEU A 539 16.24 -24.00 -26.31
C LEU A 539 14.81 -23.83 -25.76
N GLN A 540 14.64 -23.49 -24.48
CA GLN A 540 13.35 -23.39 -23.77
C GLN A 540 12.54 -24.70 -23.73
N ARG A 541 13.20 -25.85 -23.90
CA ARG A 541 12.60 -27.19 -23.76
C ARG A 541 12.74 -27.63 -22.29
N TYR A 542 11.98 -26.99 -21.40
CA TYR A 542 12.18 -27.08 -19.96
C TYR A 542 11.88 -28.46 -19.38
N GLU A 543 10.87 -29.18 -19.87
CA GLU A 543 10.54 -30.54 -19.42
C GLU A 543 11.68 -31.52 -19.71
N GLU A 544 12.20 -31.51 -20.93
CA GLU A 544 13.33 -32.37 -21.31
C GLU A 544 14.64 -31.95 -20.61
N ALA A 545 14.82 -30.65 -20.36
CA ALA A 545 15.93 -30.16 -19.57
C ALA A 545 15.87 -30.70 -18.13
N LEU A 546 14.69 -30.70 -17.52
CA LEU A 546 14.46 -31.24 -16.18
C LEU A 546 14.77 -32.74 -16.12
N GLU A 547 14.35 -33.52 -17.12
CA GLU A 547 14.72 -34.94 -17.22
C GLU A 547 16.23 -35.14 -17.29
N ALA A 548 16.92 -34.36 -18.13
CA ALA A 548 18.37 -34.42 -18.26
C ALA A 548 19.09 -34.05 -16.94
N PHE A 549 18.62 -33.04 -16.21
CA PHE A 549 19.17 -32.71 -14.88
C PHE A 549 18.89 -33.80 -13.85
N ASN A 550 17.72 -34.43 -13.86
CA ASN A 550 17.42 -35.56 -12.98
C ASN A 550 18.33 -36.76 -13.29
N GLN A 551 18.60 -37.05 -14.56
CA GLN A 551 19.57 -38.08 -14.95
C GLN A 551 20.99 -37.74 -14.49
N ALA A 552 21.40 -36.47 -14.58
CA ALA A 552 22.69 -36.03 -14.05
C ALA A 552 22.81 -36.26 -12.53
N ILE A 553 21.76 -35.93 -11.77
CA ILE A 553 21.69 -36.12 -10.31
C ILE A 553 21.72 -37.62 -9.93
N GLN A 554 21.08 -38.49 -10.73
CA GLN A 554 21.09 -39.94 -10.49
C GLN A 554 22.50 -40.55 -10.62
N GLN A 555 23.35 -39.99 -11.48
CA GLN A 555 24.69 -40.51 -11.77
C GLN A 555 25.77 -39.93 -10.84
N HIS A 556 25.58 -38.70 -10.32
CA HIS A 556 26.45 -38.09 -9.31
C HIS A 556 25.66 -37.13 -8.40
N VAL A 557 25.84 -37.29 -7.08
CA VAL A 557 25.02 -36.63 -6.04
C VAL A 557 25.49 -35.20 -5.70
N ASP A 558 26.72 -34.80 -6.05
CA ASP A 558 27.39 -33.66 -5.39
C ASP A 558 27.65 -32.45 -6.31
N GLY A 559 26.63 -31.96 -7.02
CA GLY A 559 26.75 -30.79 -7.91
C GLY A 559 25.76 -29.68 -7.58
N ALA A 560 26.16 -28.68 -6.79
CA ALA A 560 25.31 -27.51 -6.46
C ALA A 560 24.78 -26.79 -7.71
N GLU A 561 25.59 -26.72 -8.78
CA GLU A 561 25.20 -26.14 -10.07
C GLU A 561 24.02 -26.88 -10.74
N ILE A 562 23.97 -28.21 -10.62
CA ILE A 562 22.92 -29.04 -11.22
C ILE A 562 21.59 -28.77 -10.51
N TYR A 563 21.61 -28.69 -9.17
CA TYR A 563 20.44 -28.35 -8.37
C TYR A 563 19.95 -26.92 -8.62
N ASN A 564 20.85 -25.95 -8.80
CA ASN A 564 20.50 -24.59 -9.22
C ASN A 564 19.79 -24.57 -10.57
N GLU A 565 20.33 -25.30 -11.56
CA GLU A 565 19.75 -25.35 -12.90
C GLU A 565 18.41 -26.10 -12.93
N ARG A 566 18.28 -27.15 -12.13
CA ARG A 566 17.01 -27.85 -11.88
C ARG A 566 15.99 -26.91 -11.25
N GLY A 567 16.35 -26.18 -10.19
CA GLY A 567 15.47 -25.23 -9.51
C GLY A 567 14.97 -24.14 -10.44
N TYR A 568 15.87 -23.55 -11.24
CA TYR A 568 15.49 -22.56 -12.25
C TYR A 568 14.51 -23.13 -13.30
N THR A 569 14.77 -24.36 -13.76
CA THR A 569 13.92 -25.03 -14.74
C THR A 569 12.52 -25.31 -14.18
N LEU A 570 12.43 -25.79 -12.94
CA LEU A 570 11.16 -26.00 -12.23
C LEU A 570 10.39 -24.69 -12.01
N TRP A 571 11.10 -23.61 -11.66
CA TRP A 571 10.51 -22.30 -11.53
C TRP A 571 9.89 -21.81 -12.85
N LYS A 572 10.58 -21.99 -13.98
CA LYS A 572 10.02 -21.68 -15.32
C LYS A 572 8.83 -22.55 -15.72
N LEU A 573 8.77 -23.78 -15.22
CA LEU A 573 7.63 -24.68 -15.38
C LEU A 573 6.46 -24.36 -14.43
N GLN A 574 6.50 -23.25 -13.68
CA GLN A 574 5.48 -22.86 -12.71
C GLN A 574 5.27 -23.92 -11.60
N ARG A 575 6.37 -24.56 -11.17
CA ARG A 575 6.43 -25.52 -10.05
C ARG A 575 7.29 -24.96 -8.91
N PRO A 576 6.85 -23.87 -8.24
CA PRO A 576 7.69 -23.11 -7.32
C PRO A 576 8.04 -23.88 -6.04
N GLU A 577 7.22 -24.82 -5.57
CA GLU A 577 7.53 -25.67 -4.40
C GLU A 577 8.73 -26.59 -4.67
N GLU A 578 8.72 -27.31 -5.78
CA GLU A 578 9.84 -28.19 -6.16
C GLU A 578 11.08 -27.38 -6.55
N ALA A 579 10.89 -26.19 -7.12
CA ALA A 579 11.98 -25.26 -7.37
C ALA A 579 12.67 -24.84 -6.07
N LEU A 580 11.88 -24.52 -5.04
CA LEU A 580 12.39 -24.17 -3.71
C LEU A 580 13.23 -25.29 -3.11
N GLU A 581 12.73 -26.54 -3.15
CA GLU A 581 13.49 -27.71 -2.68
C GLU A 581 14.83 -27.86 -3.42
N ALA A 582 14.83 -27.70 -4.74
CA ALA A 582 16.05 -27.80 -5.54
C ALA A 582 17.06 -26.68 -5.19
N PHE A 583 16.60 -25.44 -4.98
CA PHE A 583 17.48 -24.36 -4.53
C PHE A 583 18.01 -24.58 -3.11
N GLU A 584 17.21 -25.13 -2.20
CA GLU A 584 17.65 -25.48 -0.85
C GLU A 584 18.75 -26.55 -0.87
N GLN A 585 18.63 -27.56 -1.73
CA GLN A 585 19.69 -28.54 -1.94
C GLN A 585 20.96 -27.89 -2.53
N ALA A 586 20.81 -26.97 -3.48
CA ALA A 586 21.95 -26.23 -4.02
C ALA A 586 22.67 -25.38 -2.96
N ILE A 587 21.91 -24.72 -2.06
CA ILE A 587 22.45 -23.94 -0.94
C ILE A 587 23.11 -24.84 0.10
N GLN A 588 22.56 -26.02 0.38
CA GLN A 588 23.19 -27.00 1.29
C GLN A 588 24.56 -27.45 0.78
N LEU A 589 24.70 -27.66 -0.54
CA LEU A 589 25.96 -28.05 -1.17
C LEU A 589 26.93 -26.87 -1.34
N ALA A 590 26.42 -25.66 -1.60
CA ALA A 590 27.21 -24.43 -1.76
C ALA A 590 26.55 -23.24 -1.05
N PRO A 591 26.83 -23.04 0.26
CA PRO A 591 26.22 -21.98 1.07
C PRO A 591 26.59 -20.55 0.66
N ASP A 592 27.58 -20.36 -0.20
CA ASP A 592 28.04 -19.08 -0.74
C ASP A 592 27.51 -18.79 -2.15
N SER A 593 26.57 -19.60 -2.66
CA SER A 593 25.99 -19.42 -3.99
C SER A 593 24.94 -18.30 -4.05
N ALA A 594 25.35 -17.10 -4.47
CA ALA A 594 24.44 -15.96 -4.67
C ALA A 594 23.28 -16.29 -5.63
N ILE A 595 23.55 -17.06 -6.70
CA ILE A 595 22.56 -17.46 -7.71
C ILE A 595 21.51 -18.40 -7.10
N ALA A 596 21.90 -19.29 -6.20
CA ALA A 596 20.97 -20.19 -5.51
C ALA A 596 19.99 -19.42 -4.62
N TYR A 597 20.49 -18.48 -3.83
CA TYR A 597 19.64 -17.59 -3.01
C TYR A 597 18.74 -16.68 -3.87
N LEU A 598 19.24 -16.20 -5.01
CA LEU A 598 18.43 -15.42 -5.95
C LEU A 598 17.24 -16.26 -6.47
N GLY A 599 17.51 -17.49 -6.92
CA GLY A 599 16.48 -18.43 -7.36
C GLY A 599 15.50 -18.79 -6.25
N GLN A 600 15.99 -19.06 -5.05
CA GLN A 600 15.18 -19.31 -3.85
C GLN A 600 14.23 -18.14 -3.57
N GLY A 601 14.73 -16.90 -3.66
CA GLY A 601 13.94 -15.68 -3.46
C GLY A 601 12.78 -15.57 -4.45
N TYR A 602 13.01 -15.86 -5.73
CA TYR A 602 11.96 -15.84 -6.75
C TYR A 602 10.92 -16.96 -6.55
N ALA A 603 11.36 -18.18 -6.20
CA ALA A 603 10.43 -19.27 -5.87
C ALA A 603 9.55 -18.92 -4.65
N LEU A 604 10.14 -18.37 -3.58
CA LEU A 604 9.40 -17.93 -2.39
C LEU A 604 8.45 -16.77 -2.68
N TYR A 605 8.83 -15.87 -3.59
CA TYR A 605 7.98 -14.76 -4.02
C TYR A 605 6.73 -15.26 -4.74
N ASP A 606 6.85 -16.24 -5.65
CA ASP A 606 5.70 -16.82 -6.34
C ASP A 606 4.80 -17.63 -5.40
N LEU A 607 5.37 -18.23 -4.35
CA LEU A 607 4.64 -18.84 -3.23
C LEU A 607 3.98 -17.81 -2.29
N LYS A 608 4.09 -16.51 -2.58
CA LYS A 608 3.60 -15.39 -1.76
C LYS A 608 4.21 -15.33 -0.36
N ARG A 609 5.37 -15.98 -0.14
CA ARG A 609 6.15 -15.95 1.11
C ARG A 609 7.10 -14.76 1.12
N TYR A 610 6.55 -13.55 0.99
CA TYR A 610 7.31 -12.33 0.69
C TYR A 610 8.39 -11.99 1.71
N LYS A 611 8.17 -12.28 3.00
CA LYS A 611 9.18 -12.04 4.06
C LYS A 611 10.42 -12.94 3.89
N GLU A 612 10.21 -14.19 3.53
CA GLU A 612 11.30 -15.15 3.32
C GLU A 612 11.99 -14.90 1.99
N ALA A 613 11.23 -14.53 0.96
CA ALA A 613 11.77 -14.07 -0.32
C ALA A 613 12.71 -12.87 -0.14
N LEU A 614 12.29 -11.87 0.65
CA LEU A 614 13.11 -10.71 1.00
C LEU A 614 14.44 -11.11 1.63
N PHE A 615 14.42 -12.05 2.59
CA PHE A 615 15.64 -12.56 3.22
C PHE A 615 16.58 -13.24 2.21
N ALA A 616 16.04 -14.10 1.35
CA ALA A 616 16.83 -14.77 0.32
C ALA A 616 17.46 -13.76 -0.67
N PHE A 617 16.72 -12.73 -1.09
CA PHE A 617 17.28 -11.66 -1.93
C PHE A 617 18.37 -10.85 -1.20
N GLU A 618 18.21 -10.55 0.09
CA GLU A 618 19.25 -9.88 0.87
C GLU A 618 20.52 -10.72 1.04
N ARG A 619 20.37 -12.04 1.18
CA ARG A 619 21.52 -12.97 1.18
C ARG A 619 22.21 -12.99 -0.18
N ALA A 620 21.45 -13.06 -1.27
CA ALA A 620 21.99 -12.98 -2.63
C ALA A 620 22.77 -11.67 -2.84
N ILE A 621 22.23 -10.52 -2.40
CA ILE A 621 22.91 -9.21 -2.48
C ILE A 621 24.17 -9.16 -1.58
N GLY A 622 24.12 -9.79 -0.40
CA GLY A 622 25.27 -9.85 0.50
C GLY A 622 26.45 -10.64 -0.09
N LEU A 623 26.16 -11.66 -0.90
CA LEU A 623 27.15 -12.48 -1.59
C LEU A 623 27.60 -11.85 -2.92
N ASP A 624 26.66 -11.26 -3.67
CA ASP A 624 26.92 -10.52 -4.91
C ASP A 624 26.22 -9.14 -4.89
N PRO A 625 26.93 -8.09 -4.43
CA PRO A 625 26.40 -6.73 -4.40
C PRO A 625 26.13 -6.11 -5.77
N GLN A 626 26.59 -6.72 -6.87
CA GLN A 626 26.40 -6.23 -8.24
C GLN A 626 25.19 -6.88 -8.94
N SER A 627 24.42 -7.73 -8.23
CA SER A 627 23.26 -8.41 -8.78
C SER A 627 22.04 -7.50 -8.90
N ALA A 628 21.87 -6.83 -10.04
CA ALA A 628 20.67 -6.01 -10.33
C ALA A 628 19.36 -6.81 -10.16
N SER A 629 19.33 -8.06 -10.61
CA SER A 629 18.18 -8.96 -10.47
C SER A 629 17.78 -9.25 -9.01
N ALA A 630 18.76 -9.29 -8.09
CA ALA A 630 18.49 -9.48 -6.66
C ALA A 630 17.85 -8.23 -6.03
N TYR A 631 18.30 -7.04 -6.44
CA TYR A 631 17.66 -5.78 -6.04
C TYR A 631 16.24 -5.63 -6.60
N VAL A 632 15.99 -6.05 -7.84
CA VAL A 632 14.62 -6.12 -8.40
C VAL A 632 13.74 -7.06 -7.56
N GLY A 633 14.22 -8.26 -7.26
CA GLY A 633 13.52 -9.23 -6.41
C GLY A 633 13.22 -8.66 -5.02
N LYS A 634 14.20 -8.01 -4.38
CA LYS A 634 14.04 -7.29 -3.11
C LYS A 634 12.96 -6.20 -3.21
N GLY A 635 12.98 -5.41 -4.28
CA GLY A 635 11.96 -4.39 -4.56
C GLY A 635 10.56 -4.97 -4.67
N HIS A 636 10.39 -6.09 -5.40
CA HIS A 636 9.10 -6.77 -5.52
C HIS A 636 8.62 -7.27 -4.16
N ALA A 637 9.47 -7.96 -3.39
CA ALA A 637 9.10 -8.46 -2.07
C ALA A 637 8.68 -7.33 -1.12
N LEU A 638 9.41 -6.21 -1.10
CA LEU A 638 9.08 -5.03 -0.29
C LEU A 638 7.78 -4.34 -0.70
N PHE A 639 7.49 -4.29 -2.00
CA PHE A 639 6.24 -3.73 -2.53
C PHE A 639 5.02 -4.48 -2.02
N TYR A 640 5.02 -5.82 -2.07
CA TYR A 640 3.92 -6.65 -1.56
C TYR A 640 3.84 -6.69 -0.02
N LEU A 641 4.92 -6.30 0.67
CA LEU A 641 4.94 -6.05 2.11
C LEU A 641 4.49 -4.62 2.46
N GLU A 642 3.94 -3.86 1.50
CA GLU A 642 3.48 -2.47 1.63
C GLU A 642 4.57 -1.45 2.01
N ASN A 643 5.84 -1.86 2.01
CA ASN A 643 6.98 -0.96 2.24
C ASN A 643 7.45 -0.32 0.92
N ASN A 644 6.60 0.57 0.39
CA ASN A 644 6.82 1.22 -0.91
C ASN A 644 8.08 2.11 -0.93
N ARG A 645 8.50 2.68 0.21
CA ARG A 645 9.71 3.52 0.29
C ARG A 645 10.98 2.68 0.10
N SER A 646 11.13 1.59 0.85
CA SER A 646 12.30 0.72 0.69
C SER A 646 12.26 -0.06 -0.63
N ALA A 647 11.06 -0.35 -1.16
CA ALA A 647 10.92 -0.92 -2.51
C ALA A 647 11.49 0.03 -3.57
N LEU A 648 11.13 1.31 -3.50
CA LEU A 648 11.66 2.36 -4.38
C LEU A 648 13.19 2.45 -4.33
N GLU A 649 13.78 2.42 -3.13
CA GLU A 649 15.25 2.40 -2.97
C GLU A 649 15.87 1.18 -3.65
N ALA A 650 15.31 -0.02 -3.46
CA ALA A 650 15.80 -1.24 -4.07
C ALA A 650 15.73 -1.20 -5.61
N TYR A 651 14.61 -0.74 -6.19
CA TYR A 651 14.52 -0.57 -7.65
C TYR A 651 15.50 0.48 -8.17
N THR A 652 15.70 1.58 -7.44
CA THR A 652 16.67 2.61 -7.83
C THR A 652 18.09 2.05 -7.86
N GLN A 653 18.47 1.21 -6.89
CA GLN A 653 19.75 0.51 -6.90
C GLN A 653 19.85 -0.48 -8.07
N ALA A 654 18.78 -1.24 -8.34
CA ALA A 654 18.76 -2.14 -9.49
C ALA A 654 19.00 -1.40 -10.82
N ILE A 655 18.31 -0.26 -11.03
CA ILE A 655 18.44 0.58 -12.22
C ILE A 655 19.85 1.18 -12.34
N ALA A 656 20.44 1.62 -11.22
CA ALA A 656 21.79 2.16 -11.20
C ALA A 656 22.85 1.12 -11.61
N LEU A 657 22.65 -0.15 -11.24
CA LEU A 657 23.52 -1.27 -11.64
C LEU A 657 23.27 -1.68 -13.10
N SER A 658 21.99 -1.80 -13.48
CA SER A 658 21.58 -2.20 -14.83
C SER A 658 20.17 -1.66 -15.14
N PRO A 659 20.01 -0.76 -16.13
CA PRO A 659 18.69 -0.31 -16.57
C PRO A 659 17.85 -1.47 -17.12
N MET A 660 16.74 -1.78 -16.46
CA MET A 660 15.85 -2.88 -16.83
C MET A 660 14.39 -2.41 -16.82
N ALA A 661 13.62 -2.77 -17.86
CA ALA A 661 12.21 -2.40 -17.96
C ALA A 661 11.38 -2.84 -16.74
N VAL A 662 11.65 -4.04 -16.21
CA VAL A 662 10.97 -4.58 -15.02
C VAL A 662 11.27 -3.75 -13.77
N ALA A 663 12.51 -3.26 -13.62
CA ALA A 663 12.90 -2.41 -12.49
C ALA A 663 12.20 -1.04 -12.53
N TYR A 664 12.16 -0.41 -13.71
CA TYR A 664 11.42 0.84 -13.92
C TYR A 664 9.91 0.69 -13.72
N ASN A 665 9.32 -0.42 -14.17
CA ASN A 665 7.91 -0.71 -13.91
C ASN A 665 7.63 -0.89 -12.40
N GLY A 666 8.50 -1.60 -11.69
CA GLY A 666 8.43 -1.74 -10.23
C GLY A 666 8.59 -0.40 -9.50
N GLN A 667 9.53 0.44 -9.96
CA GLN A 667 9.73 1.80 -9.47
C GLN A 667 8.47 2.65 -9.66
N GLY A 668 7.86 2.61 -10.86
CA GLY A 668 6.61 3.30 -11.16
C GLY A 668 5.48 2.90 -10.22
N LYS A 669 5.32 1.59 -9.96
CA LYS A 669 4.32 1.07 -9.01
C LYS A 669 4.56 1.59 -7.58
N ALA A 670 5.81 1.57 -7.12
CA ALA A 670 6.16 2.07 -5.78
C ALA A 670 5.91 3.60 -5.66
N LEU A 671 6.29 4.38 -6.68
CA LEU A 671 6.04 5.83 -6.72
C LEU A 671 4.55 6.17 -6.76
N TYR A 672 3.77 5.40 -7.52
CA TYR A 672 2.31 5.54 -7.58
C TYR A 672 1.69 5.33 -6.19
N ASN A 673 2.07 4.28 -5.47
CA ASN A 673 1.60 4.04 -4.09
C ASN A 673 2.05 5.12 -3.09
N LEU A 674 3.17 5.78 -3.35
CA LEU A 674 3.65 6.93 -2.57
C LEU A 674 3.01 8.27 -2.98
N HIS A 675 1.98 8.25 -3.84
CA HIS A 675 1.29 9.42 -4.37
C HIS A 675 2.19 10.38 -5.20
N ARG A 676 3.32 9.89 -5.70
CA ARG A 676 4.27 10.64 -6.56
C ARG A 676 3.98 10.35 -8.04
N SER A 677 2.79 10.71 -8.50
CA SER A 677 2.26 10.30 -9.81
C SER A 677 3.05 10.80 -11.01
N GLU A 678 3.63 12.00 -10.94
CA GLU A 678 4.46 12.54 -12.03
C GLU A 678 5.75 11.74 -12.24
N GLU A 679 6.42 11.39 -11.14
CA GLU A 679 7.63 10.55 -11.19
C GLU A 679 7.30 9.11 -11.58
N ALA A 680 6.15 8.59 -11.13
CA ALA A 680 5.67 7.28 -11.56
C ALA A 680 5.46 7.22 -13.08
N LEU A 681 4.85 8.26 -13.66
CA LEU A 681 4.65 8.38 -15.10
C LEU A 681 5.97 8.30 -15.87
N LEU A 682 7.00 9.05 -15.45
CA LEU A 682 8.33 9.01 -16.06
C LEU A 682 8.96 7.61 -15.98
N ALA A 683 8.87 6.94 -14.83
CA ALA A 683 9.39 5.58 -14.66
C ALA A 683 8.69 4.58 -15.60
N TYR A 684 7.37 4.68 -15.79
CA TYR A 684 6.65 3.83 -16.74
C TYR A 684 7.05 4.12 -18.20
N GLU A 685 7.29 5.38 -18.56
CA GLU A 685 7.76 5.75 -19.90
C GLU A 685 9.14 5.16 -20.21
N GLU A 686 10.06 5.18 -19.25
CA GLU A 686 11.36 4.51 -19.38
C GLU A 686 11.22 2.98 -19.49
N ALA A 687 10.32 2.37 -18.72
CA ALA A 687 10.03 0.94 -18.85
C ALA A 687 9.53 0.57 -20.26
N ILE A 688 8.65 1.40 -20.84
CA ILE A 688 8.10 1.24 -22.19
C ILE A 688 9.18 1.49 -23.25
N HIS A 689 10.05 2.49 -23.07
CA HIS A 689 11.15 2.77 -23.98
C HIS A 689 12.12 1.58 -24.08
N LEU A 690 12.45 0.95 -22.94
CA LEU A 690 13.29 -0.25 -22.90
C LEU A 690 12.57 -1.51 -23.44
N LYS A 691 11.26 -1.63 -23.22
CA LYS A 691 10.44 -2.75 -23.69
C LYS A 691 9.10 -2.24 -24.24
N PRO A 692 9.00 -1.95 -25.55
CA PRO A 692 7.78 -1.41 -26.15
C PRO A 692 6.56 -2.34 -26.07
N GLN A 693 6.76 -3.65 -25.92
CA GLN A 693 5.71 -4.64 -25.71
C GLN A 693 5.57 -5.00 -24.22
N PHE A 694 5.32 -4.00 -23.36
CA PHE A 694 5.13 -4.21 -21.92
C PHE A 694 3.78 -3.68 -21.45
N ALA A 695 2.74 -4.52 -21.55
CA ALA A 695 1.36 -4.15 -21.23
C ALA A 695 1.19 -3.56 -19.82
N ASP A 696 1.79 -4.19 -18.79
CA ASP A 696 1.70 -3.71 -17.40
C ASP A 696 2.22 -2.28 -17.22
N ALA A 697 3.25 -1.88 -17.97
CA ALA A 697 3.82 -0.54 -17.89
C ALA A 697 2.89 0.50 -18.53
N TYR A 698 2.22 0.15 -19.63
CA TYR A 698 1.16 0.99 -20.21
C TYR A 698 -0.04 1.13 -19.29
N ASN A 699 -0.46 0.05 -18.62
CA ASN A 699 -1.54 0.13 -17.63
C ASN A 699 -1.13 1.01 -16.44
N GLY A 700 0.06 0.83 -15.89
CA GLY A 700 0.58 1.68 -14.81
C GLY A 700 0.71 3.16 -15.22
N LYS A 701 1.13 3.43 -16.46
CA LYS A 701 1.11 4.78 -17.05
C LYS A 701 -0.31 5.36 -17.07
N GLY A 702 -1.30 4.57 -17.49
CA GLY A 702 -2.71 4.95 -17.43
C GLY A 702 -3.17 5.28 -16.01
N ASP A 703 -2.83 4.45 -15.03
CA ASP A 703 -3.21 4.65 -13.62
C ASP A 703 -2.63 5.97 -13.08
N ALA A 704 -1.36 6.25 -13.37
CA ALA A 704 -0.69 7.50 -13.01
C ALA A 704 -1.35 8.71 -13.67
N LEU A 705 -1.70 8.63 -14.96
CA LEU A 705 -2.39 9.69 -15.69
C LEU A 705 -3.81 9.95 -15.17
N CYS A 706 -4.56 8.90 -14.82
CA CYS A 706 -5.87 9.03 -14.17
C CYS A 706 -5.77 9.80 -12.85
N ARG A 707 -4.76 9.50 -12.01
CA ARG A 707 -4.55 10.22 -10.74
C ARG A 707 -4.15 11.69 -10.95
N LEU A 708 -3.49 12.00 -12.07
CA LEU A 708 -3.19 13.36 -12.52
C LEU A 708 -4.38 14.04 -13.23
N LYS A 709 -5.56 13.41 -13.28
CA LYS A 709 -6.77 13.88 -13.99
C LYS A 709 -6.58 14.06 -15.51
N ARG A 710 -5.55 13.43 -16.09
CA ARG A 710 -5.26 13.43 -17.54
C ARG A 710 -5.95 12.25 -18.22
N TYR A 711 -7.28 12.17 -18.07
CA TYR A 711 -8.07 10.98 -18.42
C TYR A 711 -8.01 10.60 -19.90
N GLN A 712 -7.92 11.56 -20.81
CA GLN A 712 -7.83 11.29 -22.25
C GLN A 712 -6.51 10.59 -22.63
N GLU A 713 -5.40 10.98 -22.00
CA GLU A 713 -4.10 10.32 -22.23
C GLU A 713 -4.04 8.95 -21.52
N ALA A 714 -4.68 8.83 -20.36
CA ALA A 714 -4.83 7.56 -19.67
C ALA A 714 -5.58 6.54 -20.54
N LEU A 715 -6.67 6.96 -21.19
CA LEU A 715 -7.44 6.14 -22.13
C LEU A 715 -6.55 5.57 -23.24
N THR A 716 -5.72 6.40 -23.88
CA THR A 716 -4.78 5.95 -24.91
C THR A 716 -3.75 4.95 -24.36
N ALA A 717 -3.26 5.15 -23.13
CA ALA A 717 -2.34 4.21 -22.50
C ALA A 717 -2.99 2.84 -22.24
N TYR A 718 -4.24 2.80 -21.75
CA TYR A 718 -4.97 1.55 -21.56
C TYR A 718 -5.27 0.84 -22.89
N GLU A 719 -5.61 1.57 -23.94
CA GLU A 719 -5.80 1.01 -25.29
C GLU A 719 -4.51 0.34 -25.81
N GLN A 720 -3.34 0.93 -25.55
CA GLN A 720 -2.06 0.30 -25.89
C GLN A 720 -1.79 -0.97 -25.06
N ALA A 721 -2.11 -0.96 -23.75
CA ALA A 721 -2.02 -2.17 -22.93
C ALA A 721 -2.89 -3.31 -23.48
N MET A 722 -4.12 -2.99 -23.89
CA MET A 722 -5.07 -3.94 -24.48
C MET A 722 -4.65 -4.44 -25.86
N GLN A 723 -4.01 -3.61 -26.69
CA GLN A 723 -3.45 -4.05 -27.98
C GLN A 723 -2.36 -5.11 -27.80
N ILE A 724 -1.60 -5.04 -26.69
CA ILE A 724 -0.54 -6.00 -26.37
C ILE A 724 -1.12 -7.26 -25.72
N ASN A 725 -2.06 -7.12 -24.79
CA ASN A 725 -2.72 -8.24 -24.12
C ASN A 725 -4.22 -7.94 -23.95
N PRO A 726 -5.07 -8.41 -24.88
CA PRO A 726 -6.50 -8.10 -24.88
C PRO A 726 -7.31 -8.91 -23.85
N ASP A 727 -6.75 -9.98 -23.30
CA ASP A 727 -7.49 -10.91 -22.43
C ASP A 727 -7.41 -10.53 -20.93
N ASP A 728 -6.70 -9.46 -20.58
CA ASP A 728 -6.59 -8.99 -19.20
C ASP A 728 -7.76 -8.07 -18.81
N ALA A 729 -8.65 -8.62 -17.98
CA ALA A 729 -9.82 -7.92 -17.45
C ALA A 729 -9.49 -6.58 -16.76
N CYS A 730 -8.30 -6.45 -16.13
CA CYS A 730 -7.93 -5.24 -15.40
C CYS A 730 -7.83 -4.02 -16.34
N PHE A 731 -7.31 -4.22 -17.55
CA PHE A 731 -7.13 -3.13 -18.52
C PHE A 731 -8.47 -2.59 -19.01
N HIS A 732 -9.45 -3.48 -19.23
CA HIS A 732 -10.82 -3.10 -19.58
C HIS A 732 -11.50 -2.33 -18.45
N ASN A 733 -11.35 -2.77 -17.19
CA ASN A 733 -11.89 -2.07 -16.04
C ASN A 733 -11.27 -0.66 -15.90
N ASN A 734 -9.95 -0.56 -16.03
CA ASN A 734 -9.25 0.71 -15.92
C ASN A 734 -9.61 1.68 -17.08
N ARG A 735 -9.84 1.14 -18.28
CA ARG A 735 -10.42 1.88 -19.41
C ARG A 735 -11.81 2.43 -19.06
N GLY A 736 -12.66 1.59 -18.48
CA GLY A 736 -14.00 1.98 -18.02
C GLY A 736 -13.95 3.12 -17.01
N LEU A 737 -13.02 3.09 -16.06
CA LEU A 737 -12.82 4.17 -15.10
C LEU A 737 -12.39 5.49 -15.77
N ALA A 738 -11.47 5.45 -16.74
CA ALA A 738 -11.08 6.65 -17.49
C ALA A 738 -12.26 7.24 -18.28
N LEU A 739 -13.07 6.40 -18.94
CA LEU A 739 -14.27 6.81 -19.65
C LEU A 739 -15.35 7.38 -18.70
N TRP A 740 -15.49 6.77 -17.51
CA TRP A 740 -16.39 7.24 -16.45
C TRP A 740 -16.05 8.66 -15.99
N PHE A 741 -14.76 8.97 -15.82
CA PHE A 741 -14.30 10.33 -15.48
C PHE A 741 -14.42 11.33 -16.65
N LEU A 742 -14.38 10.85 -17.90
CA LEU A 742 -14.66 11.65 -19.10
C LEU A 742 -16.16 11.85 -19.38
N GLN A 743 -17.05 11.34 -18.51
CA GLN A 743 -18.52 11.38 -18.68
C GLN A 743 -19.01 10.66 -19.95
N ARG A 744 -18.25 9.66 -20.43
CA ARG A 744 -18.61 8.78 -21.55
C ARG A 744 -19.23 7.49 -21.03
N ASP A 745 -20.40 7.64 -20.41
CA ASP A 745 -20.98 6.65 -19.50
C ASP A 745 -21.37 5.33 -20.15
N GLU A 746 -21.92 5.36 -21.36
CA GLU A 746 -22.28 4.12 -22.09
C GLU A 746 -21.04 3.33 -22.50
N GLU A 747 -19.98 4.00 -22.97
CA GLU A 747 -18.72 3.34 -23.32
C GLU A 747 -17.98 2.80 -22.08
N ALA A 748 -18.12 3.50 -20.94
CA ALA A 748 -17.63 3.01 -19.66
C ALA A 748 -18.35 1.73 -19.25
N LEU A 749 -19.68 1.70 -19.41
CA LEU A 749 -20.52 0.52 -19.13
C LEU A 749 -20.07 -0.68 -19.97
N GLU A 750 -19.89 -0.52 -21.28
CA GLU A 750 -19.39 -1.58 -22.17
C GLU A 750 -18.01 -2.10 -21.75
N ALA A 751 -17.11 -1.20 -21.33
CA ALA A 751 -15.77 -1.56 -20.86
C ALA A 751 -15.83 -2.39 -19.57
N PHE A 752 -16.68 -2.01 -18.61
CA PHE A 752 -16.89 -2.78 -17.38
C PHE A 752 -17.56 -4.14 -17.64
N GLU A 753 -18.51 -4.22 -18.56
CA GLU A 753 -19.11 -5.49 -18.97
C GLU A 753 -18.08 -6.44 -19.57
N THR A 754 -17.22 -5.93 -20.46
CA THR A 754 -16.11 -6.72 -21.03
C THR A 754 -15.15 -7.22 -19.93
N ALA A 755 -14.84 -6.39 -18.94
CA ALA A 755 -13.99 -6.78 -17.81
C ALA A 755 -14.64 -7.90 -16.97
N ILE A 756 -15.96 -7.85 -16.78
CA ILE A 756 -16.74 -8.88 -16.06
C ILE A 756 -16.79 -10.17 -16.86
N ASP A 757 -16.95 -10.10 -18.19
CA ASP A 757 -16.96 -11.29 -19.06
C ASP A 757 -15.62 -12.04 -19.02
N LEU A 758 -14.51 -11.30 -18.98
CA LEU A 758 -13.15 -11.86 -18.86
C LEU A 758 -12.88 -12.41 -17.45
N ASN A 759 -13.33 -11.73 -16.39
CA ASN A 759 -13.20 -12.19 -15.02
C ASN A 759 -14.44 -11.86 -14.15
N PRO A 760 -15.40 -12.78 -14.06
CA PRO A 760 -16.68 -12.51 -13.40
C PRO A 760 -16.62 -12.52 -11.87
N ARG A 761 -15.48 -12.91 -11.27
CA ARG A 761 -15.34 -13.15 -9.82
C ARG A 761 -14.91 -11.93 -9.02
N LEU A 762 -14.55 -10.82 -9.67
CA LEU A 762 -14.11 -9.61 -8.99
C LEU A 762 -15.29 -8.69 -8.66
N ALA A 763 -15.56 -8.51 -7.36
CA ALA A 763 -16.65 -7.67 -6.88
C ALA A 763 -16.51 -6.19 -7.27
N SER A 764 -15.27 -5.68 -7.41
CA SER A 764 -14.99 -4.29 -7.79
C SER A 764 -15.54 -3.95 -9.18
N TYR A 765 -15.49 -4.87 -10.14
CA TYR A 765 -15.98 -4.61 -11.51
C TYR A 765 -17.51 -4.44 -11.52
N HIS A 766 -18.22 -5.25 -10.74
CA HIS A 766 -19.67 -5.11 -10.54
C HIS A 766 -20.02 -3.82 -9.78
N CYS A 767 -19.17 -3.36 -8.85
CA CYS A 767 -19.35 -2.06 -8.20
C CYS A 767 -19.25 -0.92 -9.21
N HIS A 768 -18.18 -0.88 -10.02
CA HIS A 768 -18.00 0.17 -11.03
C HIS A 768 -19.13 0.17 -12.06
N LYS A 769 -19.62 -1.01 -12.48
CA LYS A 769 -20.83 -1.14 -13.31
C LYS A 769 -22.05 -0.53 -12.62
N GLY A 770 -22.26 -0.82 -11.34
CA GLY A 770 -23.35 -0.25 -10.55
C GLY A 770 -23.29 1.27 -10.42
N ASP A 771 -22.08 1.83 -10.25
CA ASP A 771 -21.85 3.27 -10.16
C ASP A 771 -22.18 3.99 -11.47
N VAL A 772 -21.74 3.45 -12.61
CA VAL A 772 -22.09 3.98 -13.95
C VAL A 772 -23.59 3.91 -14.18
N LEU A 773 -24.23 2.77 -13.90
CA LEU A 773 -25.67 2.59 -14.08
C LEU A 773 -26.47 3.55 -13.19
N SER A 774 -25.98 3.84 -11.98
CA SER A 774 -26.61 4.81 -11.09
C SER A 774 -26.56 6.22 -11.67
N ARG A 775 -25.46 6.61 -12.31
CA ARG A 775 -25.32 7.93 -12.95
C ARG A 775 -26.12 8.05 -14.25
N LEU A 776 -26.32 6.94 -14.96
CA LEU A 776 -27.26 6.81 -16.08
C LEU A 776 -28.74 6.74 -15.62
N GLU A 777 -29.01 6.90 -14.32
CA GLU A 777 -30.35 6.81 -13.72
C GLU A 777 -31.06 5.45 -13.90
N ARG A 778 -30.30 4.40 -14.25
CA ARG A 778 -30.79 3.02 -14.39
C ARG A 778 -30.73 2.30 -13.05
N TYR A 779 -31.47 2.81 -12.07
CA TYR A 779 -31.31 2.42 -10.65
C TYR A 779 -31.62 0.95 -10.36
N GLU A 780 -32.57 0.31 -11.04
CA GLU A 780 -32.85 -1.13 -10.88
C GLU A 780 -31.67 -1.99 -11.38
N ALA A 781 -31.08 -1.62 -12.53
CA ALA A 781 -29.92 -2.32 -13.06
C ALA A 781 -28.69 -2.10 -12.18
N ALA A 782 -28.52 -0.87 -11.66
CA ALA A 782 -27.47 -0.56 -10.69
C ALA A 782 -27.60 -1.39 -9.41
N LEU A 783 -28.82 -1.49 -8.87
CA LEU A 783 -29.12 -2.32 -7.70
C LEU A 783 -28.72 -3.78 -7.94
N ALA A 784 -29.08 -4.34 -9.10
CA ALA A 784 -28.70 -5.71 -9.46
C ALA A 784 -27.17 -5.88 -9.53
N ALA A 785 -26.44 -4.93 -10.11
CA ALA A 785 -24.98 -4.96 -10.16
C ALA A 785 -24.34 -4.92 -8.76
N PHE A 786 -24.82 -4.04 -7.87
CA PHE A 786 -24.34 -4.01 -6.49
C PHE A 786 -24.66 -5.29 -5.71
N GLU A 787 -25.81 -5.93 -5.97
CA GLU A 787 -26.15 -7.22 -5.37
C GLU A 787 -25.23 -8.35 -5.85
N GLN A 788 -24.80 -8.33 -7.12
CA GLN A 788 -23.76 -9.25 -7.60
C GLN A 788 -22.40 -8.97 -6.95
N ALA A 789 -22.02 -7.70 -6.77
CA ALA A 789 -20.80 -7.38 -6.05
C ALA A 789 -20.83 -7.91 -4.60
N ILE A 790 -21.97 -7.78 -3.91
CA ILE A 790 -22.17 -8.26 -2.53
C ILE A 790 -22.18 -9.80 -2.47
N SER A 791 -22.69 -10.49 -3.49
CA SER A 791 -22.71 -11.96 -3.54
C SER A 791 -21.29 -12.54 -3.66
N LEU A 792 -20.40 -11.83 -4.36
CA LEU A 792 -18.98 -12.18 -4.50
C LEU A 792 -18.15 -11.77 -3.26
N CYS A 793 -18.46 -10.61 -2.68
CA CYS A 793 -17.75 -10.05 -1.53
C CYS A 793 -18.76 -9.45 -0.53
N THR A 794 -19.09 -10.22 0.50
CA THR A 794 -20.17 -9.86 1.45
C THR A 794 -19.85 -8.63 2.29
N ASP A 795 -18.57 -8.37 2.54
CA ASP A 795 -18.01 -7.24 3.30
C ASP A 795 -17.58 -6.05 2.42
N CYS A 796 -18.00 -6.01 1.14
CA CYS A 796 -17.74 -4.88 0.25
C CYS A 796 -18.56 -3.64 0.64
N ALA A 797 -17.98 -2.76 1.46
CA ALA A 797 -18.63 -1.51 1.88
C ALA A 797 -19.10 -0.61 0.71
N PRO A 798 -18.29 -0.38 -0.36
CA PRO A 798 -18.73 0.40 -1.52
C PRO A 798 -19.99 -0.15 -2.20
N ALA A 799 -20.13 -1.47 -2.30
CA ALA A 799 -21.32 -2.08 -2.89
C ALA A 799 -22.58 -1.86 -2.05
N HIS A 800 -22.48 -1.96 -0.71
CA HIS A 800 -23.61 -1.66 0.18
C HIS A 800 -23.98 -0.18 0.15
N LEU A 801 -22.99 0.71 0.06
CA LEU A 801 -23.20 2.15 -0.09
C LEU A 801 -23.92 2.45 -1.41
N GLY A 802 -23.43 1.92 -2.53
CA GLY A 802 -24.04 2.04 -3.86
C GLY A 802 -25.47 1.49 -3.90
N LYS A 803 -25.69 0.30 -3.31
CA LYS A 803 -27.02 -0.28 -3.13
C LYS A 803 -27.95 0.64 -2.34
N GLY A 804 -27.45 1.26 -1.26
CA GLY A 804 -28.20 2.26 -0.49
C GLY A 804 -28.61 3.47 -1.33
N LYS A 805 -27.69 4.00 -2.14
CA LYS A 805 -27.95 5.13 -3.06
C LYS A 805 -29.01 4.77 -4.10
N ALA A 806 -28.87 3.61 -4.76
CA ALA A 806 -29.84 3.13 -5.74
C ALA A 806 -31.24 2.93 -5.12
N LEU A 807 -31.34 2.29 -3.95
CA LEU A 807 -32.61 2.10 -3.25
C LEU A 807 -33.26 3.41 -2.80
N TYR A 808 -32.45 4.41 -2.42
CA TYR A 808 -32.96 5.73 -2.06
C TYR A 808 -33.60 6.43 -3.25
N ASN A 809 -32.98 6.37 -4.43
CA ASN A 809 -33.51 6.93 -5.67
C ASN A 809 -34.73 6.16 -6.20
N LEU A 810 -34.85 4.86 -5.89
CA LEU A 810 -36.04 4.04 -6.19
C LEU A 810 -37.21 4.26 -5.22
N GLU A 811 -37.17 5.29 -4.37
CA GLU A 811 -38.18 5.57 -3.36
C GLU A 811 -38.40 4.41 -2.35
N ARG A 812 -37.33 3.67 -2.04
CA ARG A 812 -37.31 2.58 -1.03
C ARG A 812 -36.42 2.93 0.18
N PRO A 813 -36.73 4.01 0.93
CA PRO A 813 -35.83 4.56 1.94
C PRO A 813 -35.59 3.63 3.14
N GLN A 814 -36.54 2.73 3.47
CA GLN A 814 -36.37 1.76 4.56
C GLN A 814 -35.31 0.70 4.23
N GLU A 815 -35.26 0.24 2.98
CA GLU A 815 -34.26 -0.72 2.53
C GLU A 815 -32.91 -0.04 2.30
N ALA A 816 -32.91 1.20 1.79
CA ALA A 816 -31.72 2.03 1.70
C ALA A 816 -31.06 2.21 3.08
N LEU A 817 -31.87 2.50 4.11
CA LEU A 817 -31.40 2.62 5.49
C LEU A 817 -30.67 1.37 5.98
N ALA A 818 -31.20 0.18 5.66
CA ALA A 818 -30.57 -1.09 6.01
C ALA A 818 -29.26 -1.33 5.24
N ALA A 819 -29.19 -0.92 3.97
CA ALA A 819 -27.98 -1.01 3.17
C ALA A 819 -26.87 -0.07 3.70
N TYR A 820 -27.20 1.19 4.02
CA TYR A 820 -26.23 2.12 4.62
C TYR A 820 -25.74 1.64 6.00
N ALA A 821 -26.60 1.01 6.81
CA ALA A 821 -26.18 0.41 8.08
C ALA A 821 -25.18 -0.75 7.88
N LYS A 822 -25.33 -1.54 6.82
CA LYS A 822 -24.36 -2.57 6.44
C LYS A 822 -23.05 -1.96 5.95
N ALA A 823 -23.10 -0.93 5.11
CA ALA A 823 -21.91 -0.22 4.64
C ALA A 823 -21.08 0.30 5.84
N LEU A 824 -21.73 1.01 6.77
CA LEU A 824 -21.10 1.55 8.00
C LEU A 824 -20.53 0.48 8.93
N ARG A 825 -21.05 -0.75 8.88
CA ARG A 825 -20.53 -1.86 9.69
C ARG A 825 -19.16 -2.32 9.19
N TYR A 826 -18.94 -2.27 7.88
CA TYR A 826 -17.69 -2.72 7.25
C TYR A 826 -16.69 -1.57 7.14
N GLU A 827 -17.14 -0.38 6.76
CA GLU A 827 -16.31 0.80 6.64
C GLU A 827 -17.06 2.06 7.10
N VAL A 828 -16.47 2.78 8.05
CA VAL A 828 -17.02 4.05 8.53
C VAL A 828 -16.65 5.16 7.54
N SER A 829 -17.65 5.70 6.84
CA SER A 829 -17.46 6.81 5.91
C SER A 829 -18.52 7.90 6.06
N ALA A 830 -18.13 9.15 5.82
CA ALA A 830 -19.04 10.31 5.86
C ALA A 830 -20.21 10.13 4.87
N GLU A 831 -19.92 9.64 3.67
CA GLU A 831 -20.91 9.39 2.62
C GLU A 831 -22.00 8.41 3.04
N SER A 832 -21.65 7.34 3.76
CA SER A 832 -22.62 6.37 4.26
C SER A 832 -23.53 6.97 5.33
N TYR A 833 -22.99 7.84 6.20
CA TYR A 833 -23.79 8.57 7.19
C TYR A 833 -24.69 9.63 6.55
N ILE A 834 -24.21 10.33 5.52
CA ILE A 834 -25.00 11.28 4.73
C ILE A 834 -26.18 10.56 4.07
N GLY A 835 -25.93 9.46 3.37
CA GLY A 835 -26.97 8.63 2.76
C GLY A 835 -27.99 8.12 3.79
N ARG A 836 -27.51 7.66 4.95
CA ARG A 836 -28.35 7.28 6.09
C ARG A 836 -29.22 8.44 6.58
N GLY A 837 -28.64 9.63 6.73
CA GLY A 837 -29.36 10.84 7.16
C GLY A 837 -30.47 11.22 6.19
N HIS A 838 -30.20 11.22 4.89
CA HIS A 838 -31.22 11.50 3.87
C HIS A 838 -32.34 10.46 3.86
N ALA A 839 -32.02 9.16 3.97
CA ALA A 839 -33.03 8.12 4.09
C ALA A 839 -33.91 8.29 5.34
N LEU A 840 -33.33 8.66 6.48
CA LEU A 840 -34.07 8.96 7.71
C LEU A 840 -34.96 10.21 7.59
N ASN A 841 -34.50 11.24 6.87
CA ASN A 841 -35.32 12.41 6.58
C ASN A 841 -36.55 12.06 5.73
N LYS A 842 -36.40 11.24 4.67
CA LYS A 842 -37.55 10.75 3.88
C LYS A 842 -38.54 9.94 4.73
N LEU A 843 -38.05 9.23 5.75
CA LEU A 843 -38.88 8.47 6.71
C LEU A 843 -39.45 9.34 7.84
N ALA A 844 -39.28 10.66 7.79
CA ALA A 844 -39.67 11.62 8.85
C ALA A 844 -39.03 11.34 10.24
N ARG A 845 -37.91 10.63 10.28
CA ARG A 845 -37.13 10.31 11.50
C ARG A 845 -36.04 11.36 11.74
N TYR A 846 -36.44 12.63 11.78
CA TYR A 846 -35.53 13.78 11.74
C TYR A 846 -34.50 13.82 12.88
N LYS A 847 -34.85 13.37 14.09
CA LYS A 847 -33.89 13.35 15.23
C LYS A 847 -32.73 12.38 14.98
N GLU A 848 -33.02 11.22 14.40
CA GLU A 848 -31.98 10.24 14.07
C GLU A 848 -31.17 10.68 12.85
N ALA A 849 -31.82 11.37 11.90
CA ALA A 849 -31.14 11.96 10.76
C ALA A 849 -30.10 13.00 11.21
N LEU A 850 -30.46 13.87 12.17
CA LEU A 850 -29.52 14.83 12.77
C LEU A 850 -28.28 14.13 13.35
N THR A 851 -28.46 13.04 14.09
CA THR A 851 -27.33 12.25 14.62
C THR A 851 -26.46 11.69 13.50
N ALA A 852 -27.06 11.18 12.42
CA ALA A 852 -26.30 10.67 11.27
C ALA A 852 -25.48 11.79 10.59
N PHE A 853 -26.08 12.97 10.36
CA PHE A 853 -25.36 14.11 9.78
C PHE A 853 -24.27 14.66 10.73
N GLU A 854 -24.48 14.64 12.04
CA GLU A 854 -23.45 15.00 13.02
C GLU A 854 -22.25 14.04 12.95
N GLN A 855 -22.49 12.73 12.80
CA GLN A 855 -21.41 11.76 12.58
C GLN A 855 -20.69 11.99 11.25
N ALA A 856 -21.41 12.31 10.18
CA ALA A 856 -20.77 12.67 8.91
C ALA A 856 -19.87 13.91 9.04
N ILE A 857 -20.34 14.96 9.72
CA ILE A 857 -19.59 16.21 9.94
C ILE A 857 -18.37 15.97 10.85
N GLN A 858 -18.43 15.01 11.78
CA GLN A 858 -17.26 14.65 12.60
C GLN A 858 -16.15 14.00 11.76
N LEU A 859 -16.51 13.24 10.73
CA LEU A 859 -15.56 12.61 9.81
C LEU A 859 -15.03 13.60 8.77
N ASP A 860 -15.87 14.51 8.29
CA ASP A 860 -15.52 15.57 7.35
C ASP A 860 -16.19 16.90 7.78
N GLN A 861 -15.39 17.74 8.44
CA GLN A 861 -15.87 18.99 9.05
C GLN A 861 -16.33 20.03 8.03
N GLN A 862 -15.94 19.88 6.75
CA GLN A 862 -16.24 20.82 5.67
C GLN A 862 -17.26 20.27 4.67
N ASN A 863 -17.98 19.20 5.04
CA ASN A 863 -18.91 18.54 4.12
C ASN A 863 -20.24 19.31 3.94
N ALA A 864 -20.35 20.14 2.89
CA ALA A 864 -21.54 20.95 2.62
C ALA A 864 -22.85 20.14 2.48
N ILE A 865 -22.78 18.92 1.95
CA ILE A 865 -23.95 18.03 1.79
C ILE A 865 -24.50 17.64 3.17
N ALA A 866 -23.62 17.27 4.11
CA ALA A 866 -24.02 16.91 5.47
C ALA A 866 -24.67 18.10 6.22
N TYR A 867 -24.10 19.30 6.09
CA TYR A 867 -24.70 20.52 6.67
C TYR A 867 -26.06 20.85 6.06
N THR A 868 -26.22 20.66 4.74
CA THR A 868 -27.51 20.87 4.06
C THR A 868 -28.56 19.88 4.56
N GLY A 869 -28.24 18.59 4.61
CA GLY A 869 -29.16 17.58 5.15
C GLY A 869 -29.52 17.79 6.62
N ARG A 870 -28.57 18.31 7.42
CA ARG A 870 -28.83 18.76 8.80
C ARG A 870 -29.78 19.95 8.84
N GLY A 871 -29.59 20.93 7.95
CA GLY A 871 -30.49 22.07 7.75
C GLY A 871 -31.91 21.63 7.42
N ASP A 872 -32.06 20.69 6.47
CA ASP A 872 -33.37 20.13 6.08
C ASP A 872 -34.08 19.47 7.27
N SER A 873 -33.31 18.73 8.08
CA SER A 873 -33.82 18.08 9.29
C SER A 873 -34.31 19.11 10.34
N PHE A 874 -33.57 20.20 10.53
CA PHE A 874 -33.98 21.29 11.43
C PHE A 874 -35.19 22.06 10.90
N TYR A 875 -35.24 22.31 9.59
CA TYR A 875 -36.35 22.99 8.93
C TYR A 875 -37.65 22.18 9.11
N ALA A 876 -37.60 20.87 8.88
CA ALA A 876 -38.74 19.97 9.09
C ALA A 876 -39.20 19.91 10.56
N LEU A 877 -38.27 20.08 11.51
CA LEU A 877 -38.56 20.19 12.95
C LEU A 877 -39.01 21.59 13.39
N GLN A 878 -39.23 22.53 12.45
CA GLN A 878 -39.59 23.93 12.70
C GLN A 878 -38.57 24.69 13.58
N ARG A 879 -37.31 24.27 13.55
CA ARG A 879 -36.19 24.93 14.25
C ARG A 879 -35.45 25.84 13.29
N TYR A 880 -36.13 26.87 12.82
CA TYR A 880 -35.70 27.69 11.68
C TYR A 880 -34.36 28.40 11.90
N GLU A 881 -34.05 28.86 13.11
CA GLU A 881 -32.76 29.52 13.40
C GLU A 881 -31.58 28.54 13.26
N LYS A 882 -31.78 27.28 13.67
CA LYS A 882 -30.76 26.23 13.52
C LYS A 882 -30.63 25.78 12.07
N ALA A 883 -31.74 25.75 11.32
CA ALA A 883 -31.73 25.45 9.90
C ALA A 883 -30.96 26.53 9.12
N LEU A 884 -31.22 27.80 9.40
CA LEU A 884 -30.50 28.94 8.83
C LEU A 884 -29.00 28.82 9.04
N ALA A 885 -28.56 28.63 10.29
CA ALA A 885 -27.13 28.47 10.60
C ALA A 885 -26.50 27.27 9.88
N ALA A 886 -27.23 26.15 9.73
CA ALA A 886 -26.72 24.99 9.03
C ALA A 886 -26.57 25.23 7.52
N TYR A 887 -27.53 25.90 6.87
CA TYR A 887 -27.43 26.24 5.45
C TYR A 887 -26.35 27.30 5.18
N GLU A 888 -26.20 28.30 6.05
CA GLU A 888 -25.13 29.30 5.97
C GLU A 888 -23.74 28.64 6.04
N GLN A 889 -23.57 27.64 6.91
CA GLN A 889 -22.34 26.84 6.94
C GLN A 889 -22.15 26.02 5.67
N ALA A 890 -23.21 25.40 5.14
CA ALA A 890 -23.11 24.63 3.90
C ALA A 890 -22.62 25.49 2.72
N VAL A 891 -23.20 26.68 2.50
CA VAL A 891 -22.79 27.59 1.42
C VAL A 891 -21.40 28.22 1.66
N GLN A 892 -20.95 28.31 2.93
CA GLN A 892 -19.61 28.75 3.26
C GLN A 892 -18.55 27.70 2.86
N PHE A 893 -18.84 26.42 3.06
CA PHE A 893 -17.91 25.34 2.71
C PHE A 893 -17.93 24.99 1.23
N ASP A 894 -19.10 25.05 0.59
CA ASP A 894 -19.23 24.85 -0.86
C ASP A 894 -20.17 25.90 -1.45
N ALA A 895 -19.57 26.90 -2.09
CA ALA A 895 -20.29 27.97 -2.77
C ALA A 895 -20.90 27.53 -4.12
N GLU A 896 -20.60 26.32 -4.59
CA GLU A 896 -21.14 25.73 -5.83
C GLU A 896 -22.20 24.66 -5.54
N TYR A 897 -22.64 24.49 -4.28
CA TYR A 897 -23.68 23.54 -3.93
C TYR A 897 -25.10 24.17 -3.93
N ALA A 898 -25.76 24.13 -5.09
CA ALA A 898 -27.09 24.73 -5.30
C ALA A 898 -28.17 24.34 -4.25
N PRO A 899 -28.29 23.07 -3.80
CA PRO A 899 -29.31 22.69 -2.82
C PRO A 899 -29.21 23.44 -1.48
N ALA A 900 -28.00 23.81 -1.04
CA ALA A 900 -27.82 24.61 0.18
C ALA A 900 -28.44 26.01 0.04
N PHE A 901 -28.23 26.67 -1.10
CA PHE A 901 -28.83 27.97 -1.39
C PHE A 901 -30.36 27.91 -1.47
N ASN A 902 -30.92 26.83 -2.02
CA ASN A 902 -32.36 26.63 -2.02
C ASN A 902 -32.92 26.46 -0.59
N GLY A 903 -32.26 25.65 0.25
CA GLY A 903 -32.62 25.51 1.66
C GLY A 903 -32.54 26.84 2.42
N LEU A 904 -31.49 27.62 2.17
CA LEU A 904 -31.31 28.97 2.70
C LEU A 904 -32.44 29.92 2.27
N GLY A 905 -32.82 29.89 0.98
CA GLY A 905 -33.95 30.67 0.47
C GLY A 905 -35.27 30.32 1.16
N ASN A 906 -35.55 29.02 1.35
CA ASN A 906 -36.78 28.54 1.99
C ASN A 906 -36.90 29.04 3.45
N VAL A 907 -35.80 29.00 4.22
CA VAL A 907 -35.81 29.47 5.60
C VAL A 907 -35.89 31.00 5.70
N LEU A 908 -35.23 31.73 4.80
CA LEU A 908 -35.33 33.20 4.72
C LEU A 908 -36.74 33.65 4.33
N GLN A 909 -37.41 32.93 3.43
CA GLN A 909 -38.82 33.14 3.10
C GLN A 909 -39.72 32.97 4.33
N THR A 910 -39.45 31.98 5.18
CA THR A 910 -40.19 31.76 6.43
C THR A 910 -40.02 32.93 7.41
N PHE A 911 -38.87 33.60 7.41
CA PHE A 911 -38.61 34.83 8.16
C PHE A 911 -39.10 36.11 7.46
N GLU A 912 -39.82 36.00 6.33
CA GLU A 912 -40.30 37.12 5.51
C GLU A 912 -39.16 38.04 4.97
N ARG A 913 -37.92 37.55 4.95
CA ARG A 913 -36.73 38.24 4.40
C ARG A 913 -36.66 38.07 2.89
N TYR A 914 -37.71 38.53 2.18
CA TYR A 914 -37.90 38.26 0.75
C TYR A 914 -36.75 38.66 -0.18
N PRO A 915 -36.07 39.81 -0.01
CA PRO A 915 -34.94 40.17 -0.88
C PRO A 915 -33.77 39.20 -0.77
N GLU A 916 -33.50 38.71 0.44
CA GLU A 916 -32.40 37.78 0.71
C GLU A 916 -32.75 36.37 0.24
N ALA A 917 -34.01 35.96 0.40
CA ALA A 917 -34.52 34.70 -0.17
C ALA A 917 -34.39 34.68 -1.70
N LEU A 918 -34.77 35.77 -2.39
CA LEU A 918 -34.57 35.90 -3.84
C LEU A 918 -33.10 35.84 -4.23
N SER A 919 -32.20 36.45 -3.45
CA SER A 919 -30.77 36.36 -3.70
C SER A 919 -30.26 34.92 -3.57
N ALA A 920 -30.72 34.17 -2.55
CA ALA A 920 -30.34 32.77 -2.38
C ALA A 920 -30.85 31.90 -3.53
N TYR A 921 -32.13 32.03 -3.93
CA TYR A 921 -32.66 31.30 -5.08
C TYR A 921 -31.95 31.65 -6.39
N LYS A 922 -31.58 32.93 -6.57
CA LYS A 922 -30.80 33.36 -7.74
C LYS A 922 -29.45 32.64 -7.80
N ASN A 923 -28.72 32.56 -6.68
CA ASN A 923 -27.46 31.82 -6.64
C ASN A 923 -27.67 30.33 -6.96
N ALA A 924 -28.73 29.71 -6.43
CA ALA A 924 -29.06 28.32 -6.75
C ALA A 924 -29.32 28.11 -8.27
N ILE A 925 -30.02 29.05 -8.92
CA ILE A 925 -30.30 29.03 -10.36
C ILE A 925 -29.04 29.26 -11.21
N GLU A 926 -28.13 30.14 -10.77
CA GLU A 926 -26.87 30.40 -11.47
C GLU A 926 -25.96 29.17 -11.47
N ILE A 927 -25.96 28.41 -10.37
CA ILE A 927 -25.21 27.16 -10.22
C ILE A 927 -25.85 26.02 -11.02
N ASP A 928 -27.15 25.78 -10.82
CA ASP A 928 -27.91 24.75 -11.53
C ASP A 928 -29.23 25.31 -12.10
N PRO A 929 -29.21 25.76 -13.36
CA PRO A 929 -30.37 26.36 -13.99
C PRO A 929 -31.44 25.33 -14.40
N ARG A 930 -31.14 24.02 -14.33
CA ARG A 930 -32.02 22.94 -14.81
C ARG A 930 -32.97 22.42 -13.74
N THR A 931 -32.76 22.77 -12.47
CA THR A 931 -33.67 22.35 -11.39
C THR A 931 -34.93 23.23 -11.34
N PRO A 932 -36.14 22.68 -11.58
CA PRO A 932 -37.38 23.46 -11.67
C PRO A 932 -37.77 24.15 -10.35
N ASN A 933 -37.49 23.52 -9.21
CA ASN A 933 -37.92 23.99 -7.89
C ASN A 933 -37.35 25.37 -7.54
N PHE A 934 -36.13 25.69 -7.98
CA PHE A 934 -35.51 26.98 -7.67
C PHE A 934 -36.26 28.14 -8.33
N HIS A 935 -36.64 27.97 -9.60
CA HIS A 935 -37.48 28.92 -10.34
C HIS A 935 -38.88 29.04 -9.74
N TYR A 936 -39.48 27.91 -9.35
CA TYR A 936 -40.81 27.90 -8.72
C TYR A 936 -40.82 28.71 -7.42
N ASN A 937 -39.85 28.48 -6.54
CA ASN A 937 -39.74 29.17 -5.26
C ASN A 937 -39.51 30.67 -5.45
N ALA A 938 -38.64 31.08 -6.39
CA ALA A 938 -38.47 32.48 -6.75
C ALA A 938 -39.77 33.11 -7.27
N GLY A 939 -40.51 32.39 -8.12
CA GLY A 939 -41.82 32.81 -8.64
C GLY A 939 -42.87 33.05 -7.56
N GLN A 940 -42.88 32.23 -6.51
CA GLN A 940 -43.76 32.42 -5.36
C GLN A 940 -43.46 33.73 -4.61
N ILE A 941 -42.17 34.04 -4.39
CA ILE A 941 -41.78 35.29 -3.74
C ILE A 941 -42.15 36.50 -4.60
N HIS A 942 -41.91 36.44 -5.91
CA HIS A 942 -42.32 37.50 -6.83
C HIS A 942 -43.84 37.72 -6.84
N ASP A 943 -44.65 36.65 -6.76
CA ASP A 943 -46.12 36.75 -6.67
C ASP A 943 -46.58 37.43 -5.36
N GLN A 944 -45.89 37.17 -4.24
CA GLN A 944 -46.13 37.81 -2.94
C GLN A 944 -45.75 39.31 -2.96
N LEU A 945 -44.63 39.66 -3.60
CA LEU A 945 -44.18 41.04 -3.79
C LEU A 945 -44.98 41.80 -4.87
N LYS A 946 -45.96 41.16 -5.52
CA LYS A 946 -46.77 41.70 -6.63
C LYS A 946 -45.95 42.04 -7.89
N HIS A 947 -44.77 41.45 -8.04
CA HIS A 947 -43.91 41.51 -9.23
C HIS A 947 -44.40 40.49 -10.27
N ASN A 948 -45.55 40.80 -10.90
CA ASN A 948 -46.32 39.80 -11.65
C ASN A 948 -45.64 39.32 -12.96
N GLU A 949 -44.83 40.16 -13.63
CA GLU A 949 -44.12 39.73 -14.86
C GLU A 949 -42.93 38.82 -14.51
N GLU A 950 -42.20 39.13 -13.43
CA GLU A 950 -41.09 38.31 -12.93
C GLU A 950 -41.60 36.96 -12.40
N ALA A 951 -42.73 36.97 -11.67
CA ALA A 951 -43.39 35.74 -11.23
C ALA A 951 -43.81 34.88 -12.42
N LEU A 952 -44.40 35.49 -13.46
CA LEU A 952 -44.79 34.80 -14.68
C LEU A 952 -43.57 34.15 -15.36
N ALA A 953 -42.48 34.90 -15.55
CA ALA A 953 -41.26 34.39 -16.17
C ALA A 953 -40.68 33.18 -15.40
N ALA A 954 -40.65 33.25 -14.07
CA ALA A 954 -40.16 32.17 -13.22
C ALA A 954 -41.05 30.90 -13.31
N TYR A 955 -42.38 31.04 -13.32
CA TYR A 955 -43.28 29.90 -13.52
C TYR A 955 -43.20 29.33 -14.93
N GLU A 956 -43.00 30.17 -15.96
CA GLU A 956 -42.77 29.69 -17.33
C GLU A 956 -41.49 28.89 -17.44
N LYS A 957 -40.40 29.34 -16.80
CA LYS A 957 -39.15 28.59 -16.76
C LYS A 957 -39.29 27.27 -16.00
N THR A 958 -40.04 27.27 -14.90
CA THR A 958 -40.39 26.04 -14.17
C THR A 958 -41.10 25.03 -15.07
N LEU A 959 -42.06 25.47 -15.88
CA LEU A 959 -42.85 24.62 -16.76
C LEU A 959 -42.10 24.17 -18.03
N GLU A 960 -41.10 24.93 -18.48
CA GLU A 960 -40.16 24.50 -19.52
C GLU A 960 -39.35 23.29 -19.04
N LEU A 961 -38.94 23.29 -17.76
CA LEU A 961 -38.14 22.22 -17.15
C LEU A 961 -39.00 21.06 -16.63
N ALA A 962 -40.19 21.35 -16.10
CA ALA A 962 -41.14 20.38 -15.56
C ALA A 962 -42.56 20.64 -16.08
N PRO A 963 -42.91 20.13 -17.27
CA PRO A 963 -44.22 20.37 -17.89
C PRO A 963 -45.40 19.81 -17.09
N ASN A 964 -45.18 18.85 -16.19
CA ASN A 964 -46.23 18.21 -15.40
C ASN A 964 -46.43 18.86 -14.01
N ASN A 965 -45.94 20.08 -13.80
CA ASN A 965 -46.06 20.77 -12.52
C ASN A 965 -47.38 21.58 -12.43
N ALA A 966 -48.41 20.98 -11.83
CA ALA A 966 -49.73 21.60 -11.67
C ALA A 966 -49.68 22.92 -10.87
N LEU A 967 -48.87 22.99 -9.81
CA LEU A 967 -48.74 24.18 -8.97
C LEU A 967 -48.12 25.37 -9.73
N ALA A 968 -47.15 25.10 -10.60
CA ALA A 968 -46.55 26.13 -11.46
C ALA A 968 -47.56 26.66 -12.49
N TYR A 969 -48.43 25.82 -13.05
CA TYR A 969 -49.54 26.28 -13.89
C TYR A 969 -50.55 27.15 -13.14
N ILE A 970 -50.86 26.82 -11.88
CA ILE A 970 -51.73 27.66 -11.02
C ILE A 970 -51.08 29.03 -10.78
N GLY A 971 -49.79 29.05 -10.42
CA GLY A 971 -49.01 30.27 -10.25
C GLY A 971 -48.97 31.13 -11.52
N LYS A 972 -48.70 30.50 -12.66
CA LYS A 972 -48.76 31.14 -13.99
C LYS A 972 -50.13 31.71 -14.31
N GLY A 973 -51.20 30.95 -14.07
CA GLY A 973 -52.58 31.38 -14.29
C GLY A 973 -52.92 32.61 -13.45
N ARG A 974 -52.49 32.63 -12.18
CA ARG A 974 -52.69 33.75 -11.26
C ARG A 974 -51.93 34.99 -11.71
N ALA A 975 -50.65 34.87 -12.06
CA ALA A 975 -49.84 35.98 -12.56
C ALA A 975 -50.44 36.58 -13.84
N LEU A 976 -50.85 35.73 -14.79
CA LEU A 976 -51.50 36.16 -16.04
C LEU A 976 -52.84 36.86 -15.79
N TRP A 977 -53.63 36.38 -14.84
CA TRP A 977 -54.91 37.00 -14.46
C TRP A 977 -54.67 38.39 -13.85
N LYS A 978 -53.71 38.55 -12.93
CA LYS A 978 -53.33 39.85 -12.36
C LYS A 978 -52.84 40.84 -13.43
N LEU A 979 -52.23 40.33 -14.51
CA LEU A 979 -51.79 41.11 -15.68
C LEU A 979 -52.93 41.39 -16.70
N ASN A 980 -54.19 41.00 -16.39
CA ASN A 980 -55.35 41.07 -17.28
C ASN A 980 -55.21 40.27 -18.59
N ARG A 981 -54.31 39.28 -18.64
CA ARG A 981 -54.11 38.37 -19.80
C ARG A 981 -55.05 37.16 -19.70
N ASN A 982 -56.36 37.42 -19.54
CA ASN A 982 -57.36 36.43 -19.10
C ASN A 982 -57.48 35.19 -20.00
N ALA A 983 -57.36 35.32 -21.33
CA ALA A 983 -57.38 34.18 -22.24
C ALA A 983 -56.20 33.21 -22.04
N LYS A 984 -55.01 33.75 -21.72
CA LYS A 984 -53.82 32.94 -21.41
C LYS A 984 -53.94 32.35 -20.00
N ALA A 985 -54.48 33.11 -19.05
CA ALA A 985 -54.73 32.63 -17.68
C ALA A 985 -55.68 31.41 -17.68
N LEU A 986 -56.76 31.47 -18.46
CA LEU A 986 -57.71 30.36 -18.61
C LEU A 986 -57.02 29.07 -19.07
N LYS A 987 -56.19 29.16 -20.13
CA LYS A 987 -55.43 28.00 -20.62
C LYS A 987 -54.49 27.41 -19.57
N ALA A 988 -53.83 28.26 -18.78
CA ALA A 988 -52.95 27.81 -17.72
C ALA A 988 -53.72 27.07 -16.60
N TYR A 989 -54.87 27.58 -16.18
CA TYR A 989 -55.71 26.88 -15.19
C TYR A 989 -56.32 25.58 -15.73
N GLU A 990 -56.68 25.53 -17.02
CA GLU A 990 -57.12 24.28 -17.66
C GLU A 990 -56.00 23.23 -17.71
N ALA A 991 -54.76 23.65 -18.00
CA ALA A 991 -53.60 22.76 -17.93
C ALA A 991 -53.34 22.27 -16.49
N ALA A 992 -53.46 23.15 -15.48
CA ALA A 992 -53.38 22.74 -14.08
C ALA A 992 -54.43 21.69 -13.71
N LEU A 993 -55.69 21.90 -14.12
CA LEU A 993 -56.81 20.99 -13.84
C LEU A 993 -56.75 19.69 -14.63
N ALA A 994 -56.05 19.65 -15.77
CA ALA A 994 -55.78 18.41 -16.48
C ALA A 994 -54.80 17.51 -15.71
N LEU A 995 -53.89 18.11 -14.93
CA LEU A 995 -52.93 17.42 -14.08
C LEU A 995 -53.50 17.08 -12.69
N ASP A 996 -54.22 18.02 -12.09
CA ASP A 996 -54.90 17.86 -10.79
C ASP A 996 -56.35 18.38 -10.89
N PRO A 997 -57.30 17.52 -11.26
CA PRO A 997 -58.72 17.89 -11.38
C PRO A 997 -59.39 18.27 -10.05
N THR A 998 -58.75 17.97 -8.92
CA THR A 998 -59.31 18.19 -7.56
C THR A 998 -58.87 19.50 -6.93
N ASN A 999 -58.14 20.34 -7.67
CA ASN A 999 -57.59 21.57 -7.13
C ASN A 999 -58.63 22.71 -7.09
N ALA A 1000 -59.21 22.96 -5.91
CA ALA A 1000 -60.22 24.01 -5.71
C ALA A 1000 -59.73 25.42 -6.12
N ILE A 1001 -58.46 25.74 -5.84
CA ILE A 1001 -57.86 27.04 -6.16
C ILE A 1001 -57.76 27.23 -7.69
N ALA A 1002 -57.40 26.18 -8.43
CA ALA A 1002 -57.36 26.21 -9.88
C ALA A 1002 -58.76 26.35 -10.50
N CYS A 1003 -59.79 25.68 -9.95
CA CYS A 1003 -61.18 25.86 -10.35
C CYS A 1003 -61.66 27.30 -10.13
N ASN A 1004 -61.37 27.89 -8.97
CA ASN A 1004 -61.70 29.28 -8.70
C ASN A 1004 -60.95 30.24 -9.64
N GLY A 1005 -59.65 30.02 -9.86
CA GLY A 1005 -58.83 30.79 -10.80
C GLY A 1005 -59.34 30.70 -12.25
N LYS A 1006 -59.83 29.53 -12.68
CA LYS A 1006 -60.52 29.34 -13.96
C LYS A 1006 -61.79 30.19 -14.03
N GLY A 1007 -62.58 30.22 -12.96
CA GLY A 1007 -63.74 31.11 -12.85
C GLY A 1007 -63.37 32.59 -12.98
N ASP A 1008 -62.30 33.02 -12.30
CA ASP A 1008 -61.79 34.39 -12.36
C ASP A 1008 -61.33 34.79 -13.77
N ALA A 1009 -60.64 33.88 -14.47
CA ALA A 1009 -60.23 34.09 -15.86
C ALA A 1009 -61.42 34.14 -16.82
N LEU A 1010 -62.44 33.28 -16.64
CA LEU A 1010 -63.66 33.29 -17.45
C LEU A 1010 -64.50 34.56 -17.23
N ARG A 1011 -64.61 35.01 -15.98
CA ARG A 1011 -65.27 36.28 -15.63
C ARG A 1011 -64.56 37.47 -16.28
N GLY A 1012 -63.22 37.49 -16.23
CA GLY A 1012 -62.41 38.48 -16.93
C GLY A 1012 -62.51 38.45 -18.47
N LEU A 1013 -63.10 37.40 -19.06
CA LEU A 1013 -63.44 37.29 -20.49
C LEU A 1013 -64.93 37.57 -20.75
N HIS A 1014 -65.68 38.01 -19.75
CA HIS A 1014 -67.13 38.19 -19.78
C HIS A 1014 -67.93 36.90 -20.06
N ARG A 1015 -67.33 35.72 -19.86
CA ARG A 1015 -67.98 34.40 -19.97
C ARG A 1015 -68.59 34.00 -18.63
N ASN A 1016 -69.43 34.87 -18.07
CA ASN A 1016 -69.88 34.81 -16.68
C ASN A 1016 -70.71 33.56 -16.35
N GLN A 1017 -71.42 32.99 -17.33
CA GLN A 1017 -72.21 31.78 -17.11
C GLN A 1017 -71.33 30.53 -16.93
N GLU A 1018 -70.21 30.45 -17.65
CA GLU A 1018 -69.22 29.38 -17.47
C GLU A 1018 -68.39 29.59 -16.20
N ALA A 1019 -68.12 30.85 -15.85
CA ALA A 1019 -67.45 31.20 -14.60
C ALA A 1019 -68.23 30.69 -13.38
N LEU A 1020 -69.57 30.80 -13.38
CA LEU A 1020 -70.42 30.27 -12.31
C LEU A 1020 -70.25 28.76 -12.11
N ALA A 1021 -70.10 27.98 -13.18
CA ALA A 1021 -69.87 26.53 -13.08
C ALA A 1021 -68.49 26.21 -12.49
N ALA A 1022 -67.46 26.98 -12.88
CA ALA A 1022 -66.11 26.82 -12.33
C ALA A 1022 -66.03 27.17 -10.83
N TYR A 1023 -66.72 28.23 -10.40
CA TYR A 1023 -66.81 28.58 -8.97
C TYR A 1023 -67.63 27.56 -8.16
N GLU A 1024 -68.73 27.05 -8.72
CA GLU A 1024 -69.50 25.96 -8.08
C GLU A 1024 -68.61 24.73 -7.85
N GLN A 1025 -67.80 24.36 -8.84
CA GLN A 1025 -66.84 23.26 -8.69
C GLN A 1025 -65.79 23.56 -7.60
N ALA A 1026 -65.27 24.79 -7.53
CA ALA A 1026 -64.33 25.19 -6.47
C ALA A 1026 -64.95 25.07 -5.07
N ILE A 1027 -66.21 25.51 -4.91
CA ILE A 1027 -66.96 25.42 -3.66
C ILE A 1027 -67.25 23.97 -3.28
N GLN A 1028 -67.55 23.09 -4.25
CA GLN A 1028 -67.77 21.67 -3.97
C GLN A 1028 -66.49 20.98 -3.48
N LEU A 1029 -65.33 21.39 -3.99
CA LEU A 1029 -64.03 20.84 -3.60
C LEU A 1029 -63.56 21.38 -2.23
N ASP A 1030 -63.81 22.66 -1.94
CA ASP A 1030 -63.50 23.29 -0.66
C ASP A 1030 -64.60 24.29 -0.25
N PRO A 1031 -65.63 23.81 0.47
CA PRO A 1031 -66.74 24.65 0.94
C PRO A 1031 -66.35 25.66 2.03
N GLY A 1032 -65.16 25.53 2.62
CA GLY A 1032 -64.72 26.36 3.75
C GLY A 1032 -64.14 27.72 3.36
N ASN A 1033 -63.95 27.97 2.07
CA ASN A 1033 -63.28 29.18 1.59
C ASN A 1033 -64.27 30.24 1.11
N SER A 1034 -64.52 31.27 1.93
CA SER A 1034 -65.47 32.35 1.63
C SER A 1034 -65.15 33.12 0.34
N THR A 1035 -63.87 33.14 -0.08
CA THR A 1035 -63.43 33.82 -1.32
C THR A 1035 -64.11 33.25 -2.56
N PHE A 1036 -64.36 31.93 -2.61
CA PHE A 1036 -65.00 31.30 -3.77
C PHE A 1036 -66.46 31.72 -3.91
N TYR A 1037 -67.14 31.89 -2.78
CA TYR A 1037 -68.50 32.45 -2.74
C TYR A 1037 -68.50 33.92 -3.15
N ASN A 1038 -67.54 34.74 -2.68
CA ASN A 1038 -67.42 36.14 -3.09
C ASN A 1038 -67.26 36.28 -4.60
N ASN A 1039 -66.34 35.52 -5.19
CA ASN A 1039 -66.08 35.54 -6.63
C ASN A 1039 -67.31 35.10 -7.45
N ARG A 1040 -68.05 34.10 -6.96
CA ARG A 1040 -69.31 33.66 -7.57
C ARG A 1040 -70.42 34.70 -7.44
N GLY A 1041 -70.56 35.34 -6.28
CA GLY A 1041 -71.48 36.45 -6.04
C GLY A 1041 -71.22 37.62 -7.00
N GLN A 1042 -69.95 37.92 -7.25
CA GLN A 1042 -69.53 38.94 -8.20
C GLN A 1042 -69.93 38.59 -9.64
N ALA A 1043 -69.79 37.32 -10.06
CA ALA A 1043 -70.27 36.88 -11.37
C ALA A 1043 -71.80 37.02 -11.53
N PHE A 1044 -72.58 36.76 -10.47
CA PHE A 1044 -74.02 37.03 -10.47
C PHE A 1044 -74.36 38.53 -10.55
N MET A 1045 -73.58 39.39 -9.87
CA MET A 1045 -73.72 40.85 -9.98
C MET A 1045 -73.51 41.33 -11.43
N GLU A 1046 -72.47 40.84 -12.11
CA GLU A 1046 -72.20 41.19 -13.51
C GLU A 1046 -73.29 40.69 -14.48
N LEU A 1047 -73.93 39.56 -14.17
CA LEU A 1047 -75.11 39.05 -14.90
C LEU A 1047 -76.42 39.78 -14.56
N LYS A 1048 -76.38 40.80 -13.68
CA LYS A 1048 -77.53 41.53 -13.15
C LYS A 1048 -78.55 40.65 -12.41
N ARG A 1049 -78.12 39.49 -11.92
CA ARG A 1049 -78.93 38.57 -11.10
C ARG A 1049 -78.73 38.88 -9.63
N PHE A 1050 -79.17 40.06 -9.22
CA PHE A 1050 -78.83 40.64 -7.91
C PHE A 1050 -79.36 39.83 -6.71
N GLN A 1051 -80.51 39.17 -6.85
CA GLN A 1051 -81.06 38.31 -5.80
C GLN A 1051 -80.19 37.07 -5.56
N ASN A 1052 -79.74 36.39 -6.63
CA ASN A 1052 -78.81 35.27 -6.53
C ASN A 1052 -77.45 35.71 -5.98
N ALA A 1053 -76.97 36.91 -6.35
CA ALA A 1053 -75.74 37.45 -5.79
C ALA A 1053 -75.86 37.66 -4.27
N LEU A 1054 -76.97 38.22 -3.80
CA LEU A 1054 -77.25 38.42 -2.39
C LEU A 1054 -77.24 37.09 -1.60
N GLU A 1055 -77.91 36.06 -2.12
CA GLU A 1055 -77.95 34.71 -1.50
C GLU A 1055 -76.55 34.11 -1.38
N ILE A 1056 -75.72 34.20 -2.42
CA ILE A 1056 -74.36 33.69 -2.39
C ILE A 1056 -73.46 34.47 -1.43
N TYR A 1057 -73.55 35.81 -1.38
CA TYR A 1057 -72.77 36.58 -0.42
C TYR A 1057 -73.22 36.32 1.04
N GLN A 1058 -74.50 36.01 1.27
CA GLN A 1058 -74.97 35.56 2.58
C GLN A 1058 -74.35 34.21 2.98
N LEU A 1059 -74.21 33.28 2.03
CA LEU A 1059 -73.47 32.04 2.26
C LEU A 1059 -72.00 32.30 2.56
N ALA A 1060 -71.36 33.26 1.88
CA ALA A 1060 -69.97 33.64 2.15
C ALA A 1060 -69.77 34.09 3.62
N ILE A 1061 -70.73 34.83 4.18
CA ILE A 1061 -70.72 35.27 5.58
C ILE A 1061 -71.05 34.13 6.55
N GLN A 1062 -71.87 33.16 6.16
CA GLN A 1062 -72.08 31.96 6.97
C GLN A 1062 -70.79 31.14 7.10
N VAL A 1063 -69.98 31.09 6.04
CA VAL A 1063 -68.66 30.44 6.04
C VAL A 1063 -67.65 31.26 6.83
N ASN A 1064 -67.58 32.57 6.60
CA ASN A 1064 -66.70 33.49 7.31
C ASN A 1064 -67.43 34.79 7.70
N PRO A 1065 -67.89 34.93 8.96
CA PRO A 1065 -68.61 36.13 9.41
C PRO A 1065 -67.79 37.43 9.35
N GLU A 1066 -66.46 37.33 9.36
CA GLU A 1066 -65.52 38.46 9.35
C GLU A 1066 -65.09 38.89 7.93
N ASP A 1067 -65.67 38.29 6.89
CA ASP A 1067 -65.35 38.62 5.51
C ASP A 1067 -65.93 39.99 5.08
N ALA A 1068 -65.12 41.04 5.21
CA ALA A 1068 -65.50 42.40 4.84
C ALA A 1068 -65.91 42.54 3.36
N VAL A 1069 -65.33 41.75 2.46
CA VAL A 1069 -65.64 41.76 1.02
C VAL A 1069 -67.04 41.22 0.78
N ALA A 1070 -67.41 40.14 1.48
CA ALA A 1070 -68.75 39.57 1.43
C ALA A 1070 -69.83 40.55 1.92
N HIS A 1071 -69.57 41.24 3.05
CA HIS A 1071 -70.49 42.27 3.58
C HIS A 1071 -70.66 43.44 2.60
N ASN A 1072 -69.59 43.89 1.96
CA ASN A 1072 -69.70 44.90 0.91
C ASN A 1072 -70.47 44.37 -0.32
N GLY A 1073 -70.24 43.12 -0.72
CA GLY A 1073 -70.97 42.46 -1.82
C GLY A 1073 -72.47 42.36 -1.57
N ILE A 1074 -72.89 42.06 -0.32
CA ILE A 1074 -74.29 42.15 0.12
C ILE A 1074 -74.82 43.57 -0.06
N GLY A 1075 -74.05 44.57 0.39
CA GLY A 1075 -74.40 45.97 0.22
C GLY A 1075 -74.65 46.33 -1.24
N ASP A 1076 -73.74 45.93 -2.13
CA ASP A 1076 -73.84 46.18 -3.58
C ASP A 1076 -75.07 45.50 -4.21
N ALA A 1077 -75.35 44.25 -3.84
CA ALA A 1077 -76.53 43.52 -4.31
C ALA A 1077 -77.84 44.16 -3.83
N LEU A 1078 -77.93 44.54 -2.54
CA LEU A 1078 -79.08 45.22 -1.97
C LEU A 1078 -79.29 46.62 -2.57
N TYR A 1079 -78.20 47.34 -2.81
CA TYR A 1079 -78.22 48.65 -3.46
C TYR A 1079 -78.78 48.55 -4.89
N ALA A 1080 -78.34 47.54 -5.66
CA ALA A 1080 -78.86 47.26 -6.99
C ALA A 1080 -80.35 46.86 -6.99
N LEU A 1081 -80.81 46.21 -5.91
CA LEU A 1081 -82.23 45.89 -5.65
C LEU A 1081 -83.04 47.08 -5.09
N LYS A 1082 -82.44 48.28 -4.98
CA LYS A 1082 -83.02 49.50 -4.41
C LYS A 1082 -83.39 49.40 -2.92
N ARG A 1083 -82.81 48.44 -2.20
CA ARG A 1083 -82.97 48.25 -0.74
C ARG A 1083 -81.89 49.05 0.01
N TYR A 1084 -81.88 50.38 -0.20
CA TYR A 1084 -80.77 51.24 0.19
C TYR A 1084 -80.48 51.28 1.70
N LYS A 1085 -81.51 51.15 2.55
CA LYS A 1085 -81.33 51.14 4.02
C LYS A 1085 -80.56 49.90 4.50
N GLU A 1086 -80.86 48.75 3.91
CA GLU A 1086 -80.19 47.49 4.24
C GLU A 1086 -78.79 47.45 3.62
N ALA A 1087 -78.63 48.02 2.41
CA ALA A 1087 -77.33 48.20 1.79
C ALA A 1087 -76.38 49.04 2.66
N LEU A 1088 -76.88 50.15 3.22
CA LEU A 1088 -76.12 51.01 4.13
C LEU A 1088 -75.60 50.23 5.34
N ALA A 1089 -76.44 49.41 5.97
CA ALA A 1089 -76.05 48.58 7.13
C ALA A 1089 -74.95 47.57 6.77
N ALA A 1090 -75.04 46.95 5.58
CA ALA A 1090 -74.02 46.02 5.10
C ALA A 1090 -72.69 46.71 4.80
N TYR A 1091 -72.69 47.91 4.20
CA TYR A 1091 -71.48 48.71 4.01
C TYR A 1091 -70.84 49.15 5.33
N GLU A 1092 -71.64 49.51 6.33
CA GLU A 1092 -71.14 49.85 7.66
C GLU A 1092 -70.48 48.66 8.35
N GLN A 1093 -71.03 47.47 8.19
CA GLN A 1093 -70.42 46.25 8.70
C GLN A 1093 -69.11 45.91 7.96
N ALA A 1094 -69.04 46.10 6.65
CA ALA A 1094 -67.79 45.96 5.89
C ALA A 1094 -66.70 46.94 6.38
N ILE A 1095 -67.06 48.20 6.62
CA ILE A 1095 -66.14 49.23 7.17
C ILE A 1095 -65.68 48.87 8.59
N LYS A 1096 -66.57 48.30 9.41
CA LYS A 1096 -66.22 47.86 10.76
C LYS A 1096 -65.17 46.76 10.75
N LEU A 1097 -65.25 45.86 9.77
CA LEU A 1097 -64.31 44.74 9.61
C LEU A 1097 -63.00 45.18 8.94
N ASP A 1098 -63.06 46.02 7.91
CA ASP A 1098 -61.90 46.65 7.30
C ASP A 1098 -62.13 48.15 7.04
N SER A 1099 -61.61 48.96 7.96
CA SER A 1099 -61.75 50.41 7.93
C SER A 1099 -60.78 51.12 6.98
N LYS A 1100 -59.88 50.38 6.31
CA LYS A 1100 -58.86 50.93 5.39
C LYS A 1100 -59.27 50.84 3.92
N CYS A 1101 -60.31 50.08 3.58
CA CYS A 1101 -60.77 49.95 2.21
C CYS A 1101 -61.61 51.16 1.77
N ALA A 1102 -61.09 51.94 0.84
CA ALA A 1102 -61.72 53.16 0.34
C ALA A 1102 -63.07 52.92 -0.36
N VAL A 1103 -63.23 51.77 -1.01
CA VAL A 1103 -64.43 51.39 -1.78
C VAL A 1103 -65.66 51.31 -0.87
N TYR A 1104 -65.50 50.81 0.37
CA TYR A 1104 -66.64 50.63 1.27
C TYR A 1104 -67.23 51.97 1.72
N TYR A 1105 -66.39 52.97 1.96
CA TYR A 1105 -66.84 54.34 2.26
C TYR A 1105 -67.48 55.02 1.06
N TYR A 1106 -66.97 54.79 -0.15
CA TYR A 1106 -67.58 55.29 -1.38
C TYR A 1106 -68.98 54.72 -1.60
N ASN A 1107 -69.12 53.39 -1.44
CA ASN A 1107 -70.39 52.70 -1.54
C ASN A 1107 -71.40 53.14 -0.46
N LYS A 1108 -70.93 53.37 0.78
CA LYS A 1108 -71.71 54.00 1.85
C LYS A 1108 -72.23 55.39 1.45
N GLY A 1109 -71.37 56.24 0.89
CA GLY A 1109 -71.76 57.57 0.39
C GLY A 1109 -72.87 57.50 -0.66
N ASN A 1110 -72.78 56.54 -1.59
CA ASN A 1110 -73.81 56.31 -2.59
C ASN A 1110 -75.15 55.92 -1.94
N ALA A 1111 -75.15 54.98 -1.00
CA ALA A 1111 -76.36 54.58 -0.28
C ALA A 1111 -77.02 55.75 0.48
N LEU A 1112 -76.21 56.58 1.16
CA LEU A 1112 -76.69 57.77 1.88
C LEU A 1112 -77.33 58.80 0.96
N LYS A 1113 -76.76 59.00 -0.24
CA LYS A 1113 -77.29 59.91 -1.26
C LYS A 1113 -78.69 59.50 -1.73
N TYR A 1114 -78.90 58.22 -2.04
CA TYR A 1114 -80.20 57.73 -2.50
C TYR A 1114 -81.27 57.68 -1.40
N LEU A 1115 -80.86 57.63 -0.12
CA LEU A 1115 -81.75 57.71 1.03
C LEU A 1115 -82.14 59.15 1.42
N GLY A 1116 -81.55 60.17 0.78
CA GLY A 1116 -81.87 61.58 1.05
C GLY A 1116 -81.30 62.13 2.36
N TYR A 1117 -80.21 61.56 2.88
CA TYR A 1117 -79.51 62.11 4.05
C TYR A 1117 -78.90 63.49 3.74
N ALA A 1118 -78.62 64.31 4.76
CA ALA A 1118 -78.04 65.62 4.56
C ALA A 1118 -76.67 65.56 3.82
N GLU A 1119 -76.40 66.53 2.94
CA GLU A 1119 -75.23 66.54 2.06
C GLU A 1119 -73.90 66.44 2.81
N ASN A 1120 -73.82 67.02 4.02
CA ASN A 1120 -72.64 66.94 4.87
C ASN A 1120 -72.27 65.50 5.26
N ILE A 1121 -73.27 64.66 5.60
CA ILE A 1121 -73.07 63.25 6.00
C ILE A 1121 -72.62 62.42 4.79
N GLN A 1122 -73.14 62.73 3.61
CA GLN A 1122 -72.73 62.06 2.36
C GLN A 1122 -71.27 62.40 2.01
N GLN A 1123 -70.91 63.69 2.07
CA GLN A 1123 -69.58 64.16 1.74
C GLN A 1123 -68.50 63.60 2.67
N GLU A 1124 -68.80 63.44 3.96
CA GLU A 1124 -67.87 62.82 4.91
C GLU A 1124 -67.44 61.40 4.48
N ALA A 1125 -68.39 60.58 4.03
CA ALA A 1125 -68.08 59.24 3.51
C ALA A 1125 -67.23 59.29 2.24
N TYR A 1126 -67.53 60.19 1.30
CA TYR A 1126 -66.76 60.36 0.06
C TYR A 1126 -65.36 60.96 0.29
N GLU A 1127 -65.21 61.86 1.25
CA GLU A 1127 -63.92 62.42 1.65
C GLU A 1127 -63.06 61.33 2.30
N ARG A 1128 -63.64 60.49 3.15
CA ARG A 1128 -62.92 59.37 3.75
C ARG A 1128 -62.44 58.37 2.70
N ALA A 1129 -63.26 58.08 1.69
CA ALA A 1129 -62.84 57.28 0.54
C ALA A 1129 -61.66 57.92 -0.20
N ARG A 1130 -61.70 59.25 -0.45
CA ARG A 1130 -60.59 59.98 -1.09
C ARG A 1130 -59.30 59.97 -0.28
N GLN A 1131 -59.38 60.16 1.04
CA GLN A 1131 -58.22 60.07 1.95
C GLN A 1131 -57.55 58.69 1.91
N LEU A 1132 -58.34 57.64 1.72
CA LEU A 1132 -57.86 56.26 1.57
C LEU A 1132 -57.45 55.92 0.12
N GLY A 1133 -57.34 56.92 -0.75
CA GLY A 1133 -56.78 56.78 -2.11
C GLY A 1133 -57.80 56.50 -3.22
N TYR A 1134 -59.10 56.72 -3.01
CA TYR A 1134 -60.11 56.57 -4.07
C TYR A 1134 -60.07 57.75 -5.05
N THR A 1135 -59.71 57.51 -6.31
CA THR A 1135 -59.70 58.52 -7.38
C THR A 1135 -60.83 58.28 -8.40
N ASN A 1136 -61.71 59.26 -8.56
CA ASN A 1136 -62.74 59.29 -9.61
C ASN A 1136 -62.09 59.60 -10.98
N GLU A 1137 -61.37 58.65 -11.56
CA GLU A 1137 -61.08 58.67 -12.99
C GLU A 1137 -61.91 57.58 -13.69
N GLN A 1138 -62.89 58.05 -14.46
CA GLN A 1138 -63.79 57.35 -15.41
C GLN A 1138 -65.16 56.90 -14.85
N GLY A 1139 -66.21 57.55 -15.37
CA GLY A 1139 -67.62 57.27 -15.11
C GLY A 1139 -68.11 55.94 -15.68
N SER A 1140 -67.70 54.84 -15.06
CA SER A 1140 -68.37 53.54 -15.11
C SER A 1140 -68.45 52.98 -13.69
N ALA A 1141 -69.57 52.35 -13.36
CA ALA A 1141 -69.86 51.71 -12.08
C ALA A 1141 -68.68 50.83 -11.56
N PRO A 1142 -68.54 50.67 -10.23
CA PRO A 1142 -67.34 50.14 -9.62
C PRO A 1142 -67.22 48.64 -9.85
N THR A 1143 -66.18 48.23 -10.56
CA THR A 1143 -65.56 46.93 -10.34
C THR A 1143 -64.05 47.11 -10.28
N THR A 1144 -63.52 46.84 -9.09
CA THR A 1144 -62.13 46.43 -8.81
C THR A 1144 -61.02 47.48 -8.98
N MET A 1145 -60.57 47.98 -7.82
CA MET A 1145 -59.27 48.60 -7.62
C MET A 1145 -58.17 47.51 -7.72
N TYR A 1146 -57.56 47.36 -8.88
CA TYR A 1146 -56.16 46.90 -9.06
C TYR A 1146 -55.56 47.60 -10.28
N ARG A 1147 -55.57 48.94 -10.27
CA ARG A 1147 -54.80 49.78 -11.20
C ARG A 1147 -53.79 50.58 -10.41
N ALA A 1148 -52.61 50.01 -10.20
CA ALA A 1148 -51.40 50.78 -9.91
C ALA A 1148 -50.65 50.97 -11.23
N LYS A 1149 -50.46 52.23 -11.63
CA LYS A 1149 -49.62 52.67 -12.74
C LYS A 1149 -48.17 52.30 -12.47
N ILE A 1150 -47.50 51.68 -13.45
CA ILE A 1150 -46.08 51.94 -13.73
C ILE A 1150 -46.01 52.39 -15.18
N SER A 1151 -45.62 53.66 -15.35
CA SER A 1151 -45.14 54.21 -16.60
C SER A 1151 -43.76 53.62 -16.88
N LEU A 1152 -43.56 53.02 -18.06
CA LEU A 1152 -42.22 52.88 -18.63
C LEU A 1152 -42.26 53.12 -20.14
N LYS A 1153 -41.61 54.22 -20.53
CA LYS A 1153 -41.00 54.40 -21.85
C LYS A 1153 -39.97 53.29 -22.07
N LEU A 1154 -39.87 52.79 -23.30
CA LEU A 1154 -38.67 52.33 -24.02
C LEU A 1154 -39.17 51.95 -25.43
N GLU A 1155 -39.01 52.79 -26.47
CA GLU A 1155 -37.80 52.96 -27.28
C GLU A 1155 -37.13 51.62 -27.65
N THR A 1156 -37.33 51.24 -28.92
CA THR A 1156 -36.35 50.67 -29.87
C THR A 1156 -35.23 49.79 -29.30
N ILE A 1157 -35.32 48.48 -29.54
CA ILE A 1157 -34.47 47.65 -30.44
C ILE A 1157 -35.03 46.23 -30.44
#